data_AF-A0A923T4A5-F1
#
_entry.id   AF-A0A923T4A5-F1
#
_cell.length_a   1.000
_cell.length_b   1.000
_cell.length_c   1.000
_cell.angle_alpha   90.00
_cell.angle_beta   90.00
_cell.angle_gamma   90.00
#
_symmetry.space_group_name_H-M   'P 1'
#
loop_
_entity.id
_entity.type
_entity.pdbx_description
1 polymer ?
#
loop_
_entity_poly.entity_id
_entity_poly.type
_entity_poly.pdbx_seq_one_letter_code
_entity_poly.pdbx_strand_id
1 'polypeptide(L)'
;MTLLQLIPALRRTLLAVATTLLLAACGGGANVVNNPNLASGNPGPSAYGGPPPQTSDIQAFMSALWSNVRDGTPADCGSCHGAGGQAPQFAREDNVNLAYEAANTVANRSDPPSSQLVQKVAGGHHCWLGSDGASLGACADIIAQWIQNWANPTGAVGTRQINIQPPVLKDVGQSRAFPADPTLFQTLLYQPILTEYCAACHSSTARTPEQPFFADPDLAAAYAAAKPKINLDHPDQSRLVVRLRDEFHNCWSDCAANSAEMQAAIEAFAAQVPVTGVAANLVVSKALKLTDGTVASGGNRYEASQIALWEFKEGSGITAFDTSGVNPAINLTLSGDISWVGGWGINIKSGKAQGSTTTSRKLRDLIGATGEYSIEAWVAPGNVTQEDSRIVSYSAGTTARNFTLGQTLYNYDFYNRNAQSDGNGEPRLSTADAARRLQATLQHVVVTYDQVNGRRIYVNGEYTGDADPVGGDNLNDWDDTFAFVLGNEVSGDRQWKGVLRMVAIHNRALTQAQVQQNLAVGVGEKYFLLFSVASQVDVPNAYVMFEVARFDTYSYLFQKPVFIVLSDTPPPLNIPVKAMRIGVNGVESAVGQAYVNLDTTVGASGQALGGVGTVIPLNLGPDGDEFFLTFEVLGNHTDVRTEPAVLVPPPPPDGPPQPDIGVRVFDEINATMAQVTGVSTQDPGVKATYTTIKQQLPAVESIEGFLSAHQVGVAQLAIEYCNALVDSTSLRSAFFPGFNFALPASQAFDTAGERDQVLDPLVARVLNTSLATQPSVEMKAELNNLMDRLTACGGSCAADRTPVVVKASCAAALGSAGMLVQ
;
A
#
# COMPACT_ATOMS: atom_id res chain seq x y z
N MET A 1 13.12 47.93 -59.73
CA MET A 1 13.34 47.17 -58.47
C MET A 1 12.29 46.08 -58.42
N THR A 2 12.75 44.84 -58.39
CA THR A 2 12.01 43.63 -58.74
C THR A 2 11.12 43.13 -57.60
N LEU A 3 9.97 42.56 -57.98
CA LEU A 3 8.91 42.00 -57.13
C LEU A 3 9.38 40.90 -56.13
N LEU A 4 10.66 40.51 -56.16
CA LEU A 4 11.26 39.47 -55.32
C LEU A 4 11.81 39.97 -53.97
N GLN A 5 11.87 41.28 -53.70
CA GLN A 5 12.34 41.80 -52.41
C GLN A 5 11.21 42.08 -51.38
N LEU A 6 9.94 41.97 -51.78
CA LEU A 6 8.79 42.18 -50.88
C LEU A 6 8.31 40.92 -50.14
N ILE A 7 8.70 39.73 -50.60
CA ILE A 7 8.24 38.44 -50.06
C ILE A 7 8.77 38.13 -48.64
N PRO A 8 10.07 38.37 -48.30
CA PRO A 8 10.56 38.06 -46.95
C PRO A 8 10.14 39.12 -45.91
N ALA A 9 9.91 40.37 -46.33
CA ALA A 9 9.37 41.42 -45.47
C ALA A 9 7.91 41.14 -45.13
N LEU A 10 7.07 40.81 -46.13
CA LEU A 10 5.66 40.49 -45.93
C LEU A 10 5.45 39.20 -45.10
N ARG A 11 6.32 38.19 -45.27
CA ARG A 11 6.28 36.97 -44.43
C ARG A 11 6.63 37.25 -42.97
N ARG A 12 7.55 38.18 -42.67
CA ARG A 12 7.91 38.52 -41.28
C ARG A 12 6.83 39.38 -40.61
N THR A 13 6.15 40.27 -41.34
CA THR A 13 4.99 41.01 -40.81
C THR A 13 3.74 40.14 -40.68
N LEU A 14 3.47 39.22 -41.61
CA LEU A 14 2.35 38.27 -41.49
C LEU A 14 2.57 37.25 -40.36
N LEU A 15 3.80 36.80 -40.12
CA LEU A 15 4.10 35.94 -38.97
C LEU A 15 4.02 36.71 -37.66
N ALA A 16 4.50 37.96 -37.59
CA ALA A 16 4.39 38.79 -36.39
C ALA A 16 2.93 39.16 -36.05
N VAL A 17 2.09 39.45 -37.06
CA VAL A 17 0.66 39.75 -36.88
C VAL A 17 -0.16 38.48 -36.57
N ALA A 18 0.18 37.33 -37.15
CA ALA A 18 -0.45 36.05 -36.78
C ALA A 18 -0.06 35.60 -35.36
N THR A 19 1.16 35.91 -34.91
CA THR A 19 1.60 35.59 -33.54
C THR A 19 0.96 36.53 -32.51
N THR A 20 0.76 37.82 -32.82
CA THR A 20 0.05 38.74 -31.92
C THR A 20 -1.47 38.51 -31.89
N LEU A 21 -2.09 38.02 -32.98
CA LEU A 21 -3.49 37.60 -32.97
C LEU A 21 -3.74 36.25 -32.24
N LEU A 22 -2.74 35.35 -32.20
CA LEU A 22 -2.81 34.12 -31.40
C LEU A 22 -2.57 34.36 -29.90
N LEU A 23 -1.82 35.41 -29.52
CA LEU A 23 -1.64 35.80 -28.11
C LEU A 23 -2.78 36.68 -27.54
N ALA A 24 -3.62 37.29 -28.39
CA ALA A 24 -4.81 38.03 -27.96
C ALA A 24 -6.09 37.16 -27.85
N ALA A 25 -6.02 35.87 -28.19
CA ALA A 25 -7.15 34.94 -28.13
C ALA A 25 -7.21 34.06 -26.86
N CYS A 26 -6.29 34.26 -25.90
CA CYS A 26 -6.36 33.66 -24.55
C CYS A 26 -6.84 34.66 -23.48
N GLY A 27 -7.61 35.67 -23.90
CA GLY A 27 -8.32 36.62 -23.04
C GLY A 27 -9.83 36.51 -23.23
N GLY A 28 -10.34 35.28 -23.34
CA GLY A 28 -11.78 35.03 -23.32
C GLY A 28 -12.26 35.20 -21.89
N GLY A 29 -12.77 36.40 -21.58
CA GLY A 29 -13.58 36.62 -20.39
C GLY A 29 -14.74 35.63 -20.42
N ALA A 30 -14.58 34.52 -19.71
CA ALA A 30 -15.71 33.76 -19.26
C ALA A 30 -16.63 34.78 -18.59
N ASN A 31 -17.90 34.83 -19.01
CA ASN A 31 -18.90 35.50 -18.21
C ASN A 31 -18.71 34.99 -16.79
N VAL A 32 -18.33 35.89 -15.88
CA VAL A 32 -18.37 35.62 -14.46
C VAL A 32 -19.85 35.49 -14.15
N VAL A 33 -20.38 34.30 -14.37
CA VAL A 33 -21.60 33.89 -13.71
C VAL A 33 -21.21 33.93 -12.25
N ASN A 34 -21.80 34.88 -11.51
CA ASN A 34 -21.73 34.89 -10.07
C ASN A 34 -22.21 33.51 -9.63
N ASN A 35 -21.28 32.62 -9.28
CA ASN A 35 -21.65 31.40 -8.58
C ASN A 35 -22.32 31.90 -7.31
N PRO A 36 -23.61 31.59 -7.06
CA PRO A 36 -24.19 31.90 -5.78
C PRO A 36 -23.28 31.30 -4.71
N ASN A 37 -22.92 32.13 -3.74
CA ASN A 37 -22.08 31.77 -2.63
C ASN A 37 -22.85 30.74 -1.78
N LEU A 38 -22.73 29.45 -2.11
CA LEU A 38 -23.52 28.36 -1.51
C LEU A 38 -22.81 27.69 -0.32
N ALA A 39 -21.94 28.42 0.40
CA ALA A 39 -21.66 28.10 1.80
C ALA A 39 -22.90 28.26 2.72
N SER A 40 -24.08 28.55 2.15
CA SER A 40 -25.37 28.69 2.83
C SER A 40 -26.07 27.35 3.11
N GLY A 41 -25.32 26.38 3.59
CA GLY A 41 -25.83 25.06 3.97
C GLY A 41 -26.07 24.87 5.47
N ASN A 42 -25.60 25.78 6.31
CA ASN A 42 -25.98 25.80 7.72
C ASN A 42 -27.46 26.21 7.81
N PRO A 43 -28.26 25.63 8.73
CA PRO A 43 -29.57 26.20 9.05
C PRO A 43 -29.37 27.69 9.28
N GLY A 44 -30.13 28.53 8.57
CA GLY A 44 -29.97 29.98 8.64
C GLY A 44 -29.91 30.45 10.09
N PRO A 45 -29.10 31.48 10.40
CA PRO A 45 -28.92 31.95 11.77
C PRO A 45 -30.29 32.22 12.39
N SER A 46 -30.44 31.94 13.69
CA SER A 46 -31.38 32.69 14.51
C SER A 46 -31.22 34.15 14.13
N ALA A 47 -32.29 34.76 13.59
CA ALA A 47 -32.23 35.97 12.80
C ALA A 47 -31.37 37.03 13.50
N TYR A 48 -30.13 37.21 13.02
CA TYR A 48 -29.21 38.19 13.58
C TYR A 48 -29.82 39.58 13.36
N GLY A 49 -30.17 40.24 14.46
CA GLY A 49 -30.83 41.55 14.44
C GLY A 49 -29.87 42.75 14.52
N GLY A 50 -28.56 42.51 14.58
CA GLY A 50 -27.55 43.57 14.68
C GLY A 50 -27.16 44.18 13.33
N PRO A 51 -26.22 45.14 13.31
CA PRO A 51 -25.75 45.78 12.08
C PRO A 51 -25.16 44.75 11.09
N PRO A 52 -25.40 44.89 9.78
CA PRO A 52 -24.86 43.96 8.79
C PRO A 52 -23.31 43.99 8.77
N PRO A 53 -22.66 42.93 8.27
CA PRO A 53 -21.22 42.92 8.01
C PRO A 53 -20.78 44.11 7.16
N GLN A 54 -19.77 44.86 7.61
CA GLN A 54 -19.27 46.04 6.90
C GLN A 54 -18.33 45.70 5.74
N THR A 55 -17.74 44.50 5.73
CA THR A 55 -16.81 44.04 4.70
C THR A 55 -17.09 42.59 4.32
N SER A 56 -16.58 42.16 3.16
CA SER A 56 -16.62 40.75 2.75
C SER A 56 -15.86 39.83 3.71
N ASP A 57 -14.82 40.31 4.37
CA ASP A 57 -14.08 39.57 5.39
C ASP A 57 -14.92 39.35 6.65
N ILE A 58 -15.65 40.37 7.10
CA ILE A 58 -16.59 40.23 8.23
C ILE A 58 -17.74 39.29 7.84
N GLN A 59 -18.19 39.31 6.59
CA GLN A 59 -19.19 38.34 6.11
C GLN A 59 -18.64 36.90 6.12
N ALA A 60 -17.38 36.69 5.76
CA ALA A 60 -16.72 35.39 5.84
C ALA A 60 -16.55 34.92 7.28
N PHE A 61 -16.13 35.80 8.19
CA PHE A 61 -16.09 35.54 9.63
C PHE A 61 -17.46 35.14 10.17
N MET A 62 -18.50 35.89 9.79
CA MET A 62 -19.88 35.66 10.19
C MET A 62 -20.33 34.23 9.81
N SER A 63 -20.04 33.81 8.58
CA SER A 63 -20.47 32.49 8.09
C SER A 63 -19.62 31.34 8.58
N ALA A 64 -18.30 31.51 8.69
CA ALA A 64 -17.36 30.41 8.90
C ALA A 64 -17.02 30.15 10.37
N LEU A 65 -16.96 31.18 11.21
CA LEU A 65 -16.56 31.06 12.62
C LEU A 65 -17.66 31.51 13.57
N TRP A 66 -18.15 32.75 13.41
CA TRP A 66 -19.01 33.40 14.39
C TRP A 66 -20.35 32.68 14.60
N SER A 67 -21.01 32.24 13.53
CA SER A 67 -22.24 31.45 13.59
C SER A 67 -22.09 30.19 14.46
N ASN A 68 -20.94 29.52 14.34
CA ASN A 68 -20.66 28.26 15.04
C ASN A 68 -20.34 28.44 16.53
N VAL A 69 -19.78 29.60 16.92
CA VAL A 69 -19.40 29.89 18.32
C VAL A 69 -20.46 30.69 19.08
N ARG A 70 -21.40 31.33 18.37
CA ARG A 70 -22.47 32.14 18.96
C ARG A 70 -23.70 31.31 19.32
N ASP A 71 -24.17 30.47 18.39
CA ASP A 71 -25.55 29.93 18.43
C ASP A 71 -25.69 28.60 19.20
N GLY A 72 -24.72 28.26 20.06
CA GLY A 72 -24.79 27.09 20.94
C GLY A 72 -24.76 25.73 20.23
N THR A 73 -24.58 25.69 18.91
CA THR A 73 -24.46 24.44 18.15
C THR A 73 -23.35 24.55 17.09
N PRO A 74 -22.20 23.88 17.27
CA PRO A 74 -21.91 22.93 18.34
C PRO A 74 -21.22 23.57 19.56
N ALA A 75 -20.74 24.82 19.46
CA ALA A 75 -19.99 25.50 20.52
C ALA A 75 -20.78 26.67 21.12
N ASP A 76 -21.08 26.60 22.43
CA ASP A 76 -21.74 27.69 23.17
C ASP A 76 -20.71 28.64 23.80
N CYS A 77 -19.85 29.24 22.95
CA CYS A 77 -18.92 30.27 23.42
C CYS A 77 -19.65 31.57 23.76
N GLY A 78 -20.79 31.83 23.11
CA GLY A 78 -21.62 33.03 23.29
C GLY A 78 -22.08 33.25 24.73
N SER A 79 -22.35 32.18 25.48
CA SER A 79 -22.71 32.26 26.91
C SER A 79 -21.68 33.03 27.78
N CYS A 80 -20.39 32.96 27.43
CA CYS A 80 -19.30 33.58 28.18
C CYS A 80 -18.64 34.74 27.43
N HIS A 81 -18.47 34.59 26.11
CA HIS A 81 -17.78 35.54 25.22
C HIS A 81 -18.76 36.39 24.40
N GLY A 82 -20.02 36.47 24.84
CA GLY A 82 -21.09 37.28 24.27
C GLY A 82 -21.04 38.77 24.65
N ALA A 83 -22.06 39.53 24.26
CA ALA A 83 -22.14 40.96 24.57
C ALA A 83 -22.22 41.19 26.10
N GLY A 84 -21.28 41.97 26.65
CA GLY A 84 -21.22 42.21 28.10
C GLY A 84 -20.64 41.05 28.92
N GLY A 85 -20.18 39.98 28.26
CA GLY A 85 -19.48 38.85 28.87
C GLY A 85 -17.97 39.08 29.07
N GLN A 86 -17.23 37.98 29.25
CA GLN A 86 -15.78 37.96 29.43
C GLN A 86 -15.03 38.37 28.15
N ALA A 87 -13.99 39.20 28.30
CA ALA A 87 -13.07 39.52 27.21
C ALA A 87 -12.16 38.31 26.87
N PRO A 88 -11.87 38.05 25.59
CA PRO A 88 -12.35 38.77 24.40
C PRO A 88 -13.77 38.36 24.00
N GLN A 89 -14.60 39.34 23.61
CA GLN A 89 -16.02 39.12 23.27
C GLN A 89 -16.21 38.76 21.78
N PHE A 90 -15.55 37.68 21.33
CA PHE A 90 -15.54 37.26 19.93
C PHE A 90 -16.83 36.56 19.47
N ALA A 91 -17.72 36.19 20.40
CA ALA A 91 -18.98 35.50 20.12
C ALA A 91 -20.21 36.36 20.41
N ARG A 92 -20.04 37.69 20.53
CA ARG A 92 -21.13 38.63 20.80
C ARG A 92 -22.20 38.61 19.71
N GLU A 93 -23.45 38.58 20.16
CA GLU A 93 -24.65 38.36 19.37
C GLU A 93 -25.28 39.64 18.82
N ASP A 94 -24.97 40.78 19.44
CA ASP A 94 -25.55 42.09 19.15
C ASP A 94 -24.86 42.83 17.99
N ASN A 95 -23.57 42.59 17.75
CA ASN A 95 -22.81 43.26 16.69
C ASN A 95 -21.63 42.42 16.18
N VAL A 96 -21.81 41.83 14.99
CA VAL A 96 -20.81 41.01 14.30
C VAL A 96 -19.51 41.76 13.96
N ASN A 97 -19.58 43.08 13.73
CA ASN A 97 -18.39 43.87 13.40
C ASN A 97 -17.47 44.01 14.63
N LEU A 98 -18.05 44.18 15.81
CA LEU A 98 -17.29 44.21 17.07
C LEU A 98 -16.82 42.81 17.49
N ALA A 99 -17.61 41.77 17.17
CA ALA A 99 -17.20 40.37 17.37
C ALA A 99 -15.94 40.05 16.55
N TYR A 100 -15.93 40.50 15.30
CA TYR A 100 -14.81 40.37 14.38
C TYR A 100 -13.53 41.06 14.89
N GLU A 101 -13.63 42.28 15.42
CA GLU A 101 -12.49 42.98 16.03
C GLU A 101 -11.89 42.17 17.19
N ALA A 102 -12.75 41.64 18.08
CA ALA A 102 -12.30 40.79 19.19
C ALA A 102 -11.71 39.46 18.71
N ALA A 103 -12.31 38.81 17.71
CA ALA A 103 -11.83 37.55 17.16
C ALA A 103 -10.41 37.65 16.59
N ASN A 104 -10.07 38.76 15.92
CA ASN A 104 -8.72 39.00 15.38
C ASN A 104 -7.62 39.07 16.45
N THR A 105 -7.97 39.23 17.74
CA THR A 105 -6.98 39.21 18.84
C THR A 105 -6.62 37.79 19.30
N VAL A 106 -7.44 36.78 18.95
CA VAL A 106 -7.29 35.39 19.41
C VAL A 106 -7.21 34.36 18.29
N ALA A 107 -7.54 34.76 17.06
CA ALA A 107 -7.42 33.93 15.86
C ALA A 107 -6.17 34.29 15.06
N ASN A 108 -5.36 33.28 14.74
CA ASN A 108 -4.26 33.38 13.80
C ASN A 108 -4.71 32.79 12.45
N ARG A 109 -4.99 33.64 11.47
CA ARG A 109 -5.52 33.20 10.16
C ARG A 109 -4.46 32.60 9.23
N SER A 110 -3.17 32.89 9.45
CA SER A 110 -2.09 32.27 8.68
C SER A 110 -1.67 30.92 9.24
N ASP A 111 -1.92 30.67 10.53
CA ASP A 111 -1.72 29.39 11.19
C ASP A 111 -2.88 29.10 12.16
N PRO A 112 -4.04 28.63 11.63
CA PRO A 112 -5.24 28.40 12.43
C PRO A 112 -5.02 27.52 13.67
N PRO A 113 -4.29 26.39 13.61
CA PRO A 113 -3.98 25.58 14.79
C PRO A 113 -3.28 26.34 15.92
N SER A 114 -2.44 27.33 15.61
CA SER A 114 -1.76 28.16 16.64
C SER A 114 -2.66 29.21 17.31
N SER A 115 -3.89 29.40 16.81
CA SER A 115 -4.84 30.36 17.38
C SER A 115 -5.06 30.12 18.87
N GLN A 116 -5.08 31.18 19.67
CA GLN A 116 -5.34 31.08 21.11
C GLN A 116 -6.68 30.41 21.40
N LEU A 117 -7.70 30.67 20.56
CA LEU A 117 -9.00 30.00 20.65
C LEU A 117 -8.86 28.48 20.53
N VAL A 118 -8.08 28.00 19.55
CA VAL A 118 -7.83 26.57 19.32
C VAL A 118 -7.05 25.95 20.48
N GLN A 119 -5.94 26.58 20.88
CA GLN A 119 -5.08 26.09 21.96
C GLN A 119 -5.83 26.00 23.30
N LYS A 120 -6.74 26.94 23.59
CA LYS A 120 -7.58 26.89 24.79
C LYS A 120 -8.51 25.69 24.80
N VAL A 121 -9.20 25.43 23.69
CA VAL A 121 -10.14 24.30 23.60
C VAL A 121 -9.39 22.97 23.60
N ALA A 122 -8.24 22.88 22.93
CA ALA A 122 -7.34 21.73 23.00
C ALA A 122 -6.90 21.43 24.45
N GLY A 123 -6.71 22.46 25.27
CA GLY A 123 -6.40 22.36 26.69
C GLY A 123 -7.60 22.03 27.60
N GLY A 124 -8.77 21.69 27.06
CA GLY A 124 -9.95 21.28 27.84
C GLY A 124 -11.02 22.35 28.04
N HIS A 125 -10.86 23.55 27.46
CA HIS A 125 -11.80 24.65 27.67
C HIS A 125 -13.08 24.48 26.83
N HIS A 126 -14.17 23.99 27.44
CA HIS A 126 -15.52 23.92 26.85
C HIS A 126 -15.63 23.15 25.52
N CYS A 127 -14.89 22.04 25.35
CA CYS A 127 -15.12 21.14 24.24
C CYS A 127 -16.48 20.43 24.38
N TRP A 128 -17.28 20.45 23.32
CA TRP A 128 -18.64 19.88 23.30
C TRP A 128 -18.69 18.39 22.90
N LEU A 129 -17.56 17.81 22.46
CA LEU A 129 -17.47 16.41 22.06
C LEU A 129 -17.14 15.48 23.23
N GLY A 130 -16.51 16.01 24.29
CA GLY A 130 -16.05 15.25 25.43
C GLY A 130 -14.83 15.90 26.09
N SER A 131 -14.31 15.26 27.14
CA SER A 131 -13.13 15.72 27.90
C SER A 131 -11.90 14.83 27.72
N ASP A 132 -12.00 13.72 27.01
CA ASP A 132 -10.87 12.86 26.66
C ASP A 132 -10.02 13.50 25.54
N GLY A 133 -8.76 13.07 25.42
CA GLY A 133 -7.80 13.67 24.49
C GLY A 133 -8.25 13.63 23.02
N ALA A 134 -8.96 12.59 22.59
CA ALA A 134 -9.45 12.49 21.22
C ALA A 134 -10.56 13.52 20.97
N SER A 135 -11.50 13.65 21.91
CA SER A 135 -12.55 14.68 21.85
C SER A 135 -11.98 16.10 21.85
N LEU A 136 -11.00 16.39 22.73
CA LEU A 136 -10.35 17.70 22.81
C LEU A 136 -9.61 18.05 21.52
N GLY A 137 -8.88 17.09 20.94
CA GLY A 137 -8.23 17.23 19.65
C GLY A 137 -9.22 17.51 18.52
N ALA A 138 -10.34 16.77 18.47
CA ALA A 138 -11.38 16.98 17.46
C ALA A 138 -12.05 18.37 17.56
N CYS A 139 -12.37 18.84 18.77
CA CYS A 139 -12.88 20.20 18.98
C CYS A 139 -11.87 21.26 18.50
N ALA A 140 -10.59 21.09 18.80
CA ALA A 140 -9.53 21.99 18.37
C ALA A 140 -9.39 22.02 16.83
N ASP A 141 -9.41 20.86 16.19
CA ASP A 141 -9.37 20.73 14.73
C ASP A 141 -10.57 21.40 14.06
N ILE A 142 -11.78 21.23 14.61
CA ILE A 142 -13.00 21.86 14.09
C ILE A 142 -12.90 23.39 14.15
N ILE A 143 -12.43 23.96 15.26
CA ILE A 143 -12.26 25.41 15.38
C ILE A 143 -11.17 25.91 14.43
N ALA A 144 -10.07 25.17 14.30
CA ALA A 144 -9.03 25.49 13.33
C ALA A 144 -9.59 25.50 11.90
N GLN A 145 -10.47 24.56 11.56
CA GLN A 145 -11.15 24.51 10.27
C GLN A 145 -12.10 25.71 10.06
N TRP A 146 -12.82 26.16 11.09
CA TRP A 146 -13.63 27.38 11.01
C TRP A 146 -12.80 28.63 10.72
N ILE A 147 -11.65 28.76 11.38
CA ILE A 147 -10.71 29.88 11.15
C ILE A 147 -10.10 29.78 9.75
N GLN A 148 -9.78 28.57 9.28
CA GLN A 148 -9.28 28.32 7.93
C GLN A 148 -10.32 28.72 6.86
N ASN A 149 -11.58 28.33 7.05
CA ASN A 149 -12.68 28.67 6.15
C ASN A 149 -12.95 30.19 6.16
N TRP A 150 -12.77 30.86 7.31
CA TRP A 150 -12.81 32.32 7.40
C TRP A 150 -11.65 32.96 6.61
N ALA A 151 -10.43 32.43 6.72
CA ALA A 151 -9.27 32.95 6.00
C ALA A 151 -9.39 32.79 4.47
N ASN A 152 -10.07 31.73 4.00
CA ASN A 152 -10.15 31.36 2.57
C ASN A 152 -11.59 31.10 2.07
N PRO A 153 -12.47 32.11 2.07
CA PRO A 153 -13.92 31.92 1.86
C PRO A 153 -14.31 31.57 0.42
N THR A 154 -13.46 31.81 -0.58
CA THR A 154 -13.74 31.53 -2.00
C THR A 154 -13.14 30.22 -2.49
N GLY A 155 -12.42 29.48 -1.63
CA GLY A 155 -11.70 28.30 -2.06
C GLY A 155 -10.55 28.56 -3.05
N ALA A 156 -10.19 29.82 -3.26
CA ALA A 156 -8.93 30.16 -3.90
C ALA A 156 -7.81 29.60 -3.03
N VAL A 157 -6.92 28.80 -3.65
CA VAL A 157 -5.76 28.08 -3.10
C VAL A 157 -5.43 28.56 -1.68
N GLY A 158 -6.14 28.03 -0.71
CA GLY A 158 -5.92 28.35 0.69
C GLY A 158 -4.63 27.65 1.06
N THR A 159 -3.53 28.38 0.98
CA THR A 159 -2.26 27.87 1.45
C THR A 159 -2.38 27.73 2.96
N ARG A 160 -2.67 26.53 3.47
CA ARG A 160 -2.24 26.19 4.83
C ARG A 160 -0.72 26.23 4.77
N GLN A 161 -0.16 27.43 4.89
CA GLN A 161 1.28 27.62 4.90
C GLN A 161 1.74 26.92 6.16
N ILE A 162 2.35 25.76 6.00
CA ILE A 162 3.01 25.09 7.10
C ILE A 162 4.17 25.99 7.47
N ASN A 163 3.97 26.80 8.51
CA ASN A 163 4.96 27.76 8.98
C ASN A 163 6.01 26.98 9.76
N ILE A 164 7.10 26.66 9.07
CA ILE A 164 8.20 25.91 9.67
C ILE A 164 8.94 26.84 10.64
N GLN A 165 8.95 26.47 11.92
CA GLN A 165 9.65 27.22 12.96
C GLN A 165 10.96 26.53 13.36
N PRO A 166 11.99 27.29 13.76
CA PRO A 166 13.19 26.72 14.36
C PRO A 166 12.85 25.81 15.54
N PRO A 167 13.32 24.55 15.57
CA PRO A 167 13.10 23.70 16.72
C PRO A 167 13.98 24.12 17.90
N VAL A 168 13.59 23.69 19.11
CA VAL A 168 14.44 23.81 20.29
C VAL A 168 15.67 22.94 20.10
N LEU A 169 16.87 23.54 20.13
CA LEU A 169 18.11 22.82 19.90
C LEU A 169 18.46 21.92 21.09
N LYS A 170 18.66 20.64 20.82
CA LYS A 170 19.08 19.62 21.80
C LYS A 170 20.36 18.95 21.31
N ASP A 171 21.31 18.75 22.21
CA ASP A 171 22.43 17.86 21.92
C ASP A 171 21.93 16.41 21.90
N VAL A 172 22.61 15.57 21.12
CA VAL A 172 22.23 14.15 21.02
C VAL A 172 22.39 13.50 22.39
N GLY A 173 21.29 12.94 22.87
CA GLY A 173 21.24 12.19 24.11
C GLY A 173 22.09 10.93 24.02
N GLN A 174 22.48 10.42 25.19
CA GLN A 174 23.02 9.08 25.28
C GLN A 174 21.86 8.12 25.54
N SER A 175 21.90 6.91 24.96
CA SER A 175 20.84 5.92 25.17
C SER A 175 21.39 4.53 25.43
N ARG A 176 20.55 3.65 25.98
CA ARG A 176 20.87 2.23 26.17
C ARG A 176 20.25 1.40 25.06
N ALA A 177 21.09 0.85 24.19
CA ALA A 177 20.66 -0.11 23.18
C ALA A 177 20.43 -1.49 23.80
N PHE A 178 19.30 -2.13 23.48
CA PHE A 178 19.05 -3.51 23.92
C PHE A 178 20.19 -4.44 23.52
N PRO A 179 20.76 -5.23 24.46
CA PRO A 179 21.76 -6.24 24.14
C PRO A 179 21.25 -7.22 23.08
N ALA A 180 22.13 -7.65 22.18
CA ALA A 180 21.80 -8.69 21.20
C ALA A 180 21.46 -10.02 21.91
N ASP A 181 22.17 -10.31 23.00
CA ASP A 181 21.93 -11.47 23.86
C ASP A 181 20.73 -11.24 24.81
N PRO A 182 19.68 -12.09 24.77
CA PRO A 182 18.50 -11.97 25.64
C PRO A 182 18.75 -12.37 27.10
N THR A 183 19.94 -12.83 27.50
CA THR A 183 20.19 -13.39 28.84
C THR A 183 19.81 -12.44 29.99
N LEU A 184 20.12 -11.13 29.87
CA LEU A 184 19.72 -10.14 30.88
C LEU A 184 18.19 -9.99 30.96
N PHE A 185 17.52 -9.95 29.81
CA PHE A 185 16.05 -9.92 29.76
C PHE A 185 15.45 -11.21 30.35
N GLN A 186 16.05 -12.37 30.04
CA GLN A 186 15.59 -13.67 30.51
C GLN A 186 15.55 -13.71 32.05
N THR A 187 16.67 -13.32 32.66
CA THR A 187 16.91 -13.43 34.10
C THR A 187 16.20 -12.36 34.92
N LEU A 188 16.07 -11.14 34.39
CA LEU A 188 15.56 -9.99 35.16
C LEU A 188 14.07 -9.73 34.94
N LEU A 189 13.51 -10.09 33.78
CA LEU A 189 12.11 -9.80 33.44
C LEU A 189 11.31 -11.06 33.07
N TYR A 190 11.80 -11.81 32.09
CA TYR A 190 11.01 -12.85 31.45
C TYR A 190 10.64 -13.99 32.39
N GLN A 191 11.63 -14.58 33.08
CA GLN A 191 11.39 -15.66 34.05
C GLN A 191 10.68 -15.18 35.33
N PRO A 192 11.12 -14.11 36.01
CA PRO A 192 10.53 -13.75 37.31
C PRO A 192 9.14 -13.11 37.20
N ILE A 193 8.82 -12.43 36.09
CA ILE A 193 7.60 -11.62 35.99
C ILE A 193 6.74 -12.02 34.78
N LEU A 194 7.28 -11.97 33.56
CA LEU A 194 6.44 -12.07 32.35
C LEU A 194 5.83 -13.47 32.18
N THR A 195 6.61 -14.52 32.42
CA THR A 195 6.11 -15.90 32.32
C THR A 195 5.18 -16.27 33.47
N GLU A 196 5.43 -15.75 34.68
CA GLU A 196 4.58 -16.00 35.86
C GLU A 196 3.21 -15.32 35.73
N TYR A 197 3.20 -14.02 35.37
CA TYR A 197 1.99 -13.21 35.48
C TYR A 197 1.33 -12.87 34.14
N CYS A 198 2.04 -12.98 33.00
CA CYS A 198 1.52 -12.52 31.71
C CYS A 198 1.32 -13.64 30.67
N ALA A 199 1.93 -14.82 30.84
CA ALA A 199 1.90 -15.89 29.83
C ALA A 199 0.50 -16.47 29.55
N ALA A 200 -0.45 -16.33 30.48
CA ALA A 200 -1.82 -16.80 30.29
C ALA A 200 -2.56 -16.10 29.13
N CYS A 201 -2.11 -14.91 28.71
CA CYS A 201 -2.65 -14.14 27.58
C CYS A 201 -1.56 -13.78 26.56
N HIS A 202 -0.38 -13.35 27.01
CA HIS A 202 0.71 -12.84 26.14
C HIS A 202 1.69 -13.92 25.68
N SER A 203 1.18 -15.11 25.38
CA SER A 203 1.90 -16.25 24.82
C SER A 203 1.15 -16.79 23.60
N SER A 204 1.86 -17.21 22.55
CA SER A 204 1.22 -17.88 21.40
C SER A 204 0.52 -19.18 21.77
N THR A 205 0.88 -19.77 22.91
CA THR A 205 0.31 -21.02 23.43
C THR A 205 -0.81 -20.81 24.46
N ALA A 206 -1.18 -19.56 24.74
CA ALA A 206 -2.28 -19.22 25.63
C ALA A 206 -3.63 -19.76 25.13
N ARG A 207 -4.58 -19.97 26.04
CA ARG A 207 -5.95 -20.37 25.67
C ARG A 207 -6.67 -19.27 24.87
N THR A 208 -6.37 -18.01 25.17
CA THR A 208 -6.84 -16.82 24.46
C THR A 208 -5.62 -15.92 24.20
N PRO A 209 -4.87 -16.16 23.10
CA PRO A 209 -3.65 -15.41 22.81
C PRO A 209 -3.93 -13.94 22.47
N GLU A 210 -3.25 -13.04 23.17
CA GLU A 210 -3.31 -11.59 22.98
C GLU A 210 -1.93 -11.05 22.63
N GLN A 211 -1.80 -10.38 21.48
CA GLN A 211 -0.54 -9.73 21.11
C GLN A 211 -0.31 -8.47 21.96
N PRO A 212 0.96 -8.12 22.28
CA PRO A 212 2.21 -8.74 21.85
C PRO A 212 2.58 -9.99 22.68
N PHE A 213 3.25 -10.97 22.07
CA PHE A 213 3.65 -12.21 22.76
C PHE A 213 4.99 -12.07 23.52
N PHE A 214 5.07 -11.11 24.44
CA PHE A 214 6.29 -10.86 25.23
C PHE A 214 6.53 -11.87 26.36
N ALA A 215 5.61 -12.84 26.55
CA ALA A 215 5.71 -13.95 27.49
C ALA A 215 5.64 -15.32 26.77
N ASP A 216 6.04 -15.35 25.49
CA ASP A 216 6.06 -16.58 24.69
C ASP A 216 7.11 -17.59 25.18
N PRO A 217 6.87 -18.92 25.14
CA PRO A 217 7.88 -19.93 25.46
C PRO A 217 9.13 -19.88 24.57
N ASP A 218 9.06 -19.32 23.35
CA ASP A 218 10.25 -18.96 22.59
C ASP A 218 10.84 -17.64 23.12
N LEU A 219 11.96 -17.74 23.84
CA LEU A 219 12.67 -16.59 24.42
C LEU A 219 13.06 -15.54 23.39
N ALA A 220 13.45 -15.93 22.18
CA ALA A 220 13.87 -14.99 21.15
C ALA A 220 12.66 -14.18 20.64
N ALA A 221 11.52 -14.87 20.42
CA ALA A 221 10.26 -14.22 20.04
C ALA A 221 9.74 -13.31 21.16
N ALA A 222 9.77 -13.78 22.41
CA ALA A 222 9.37 -13.00 23.57
C ALA A 222 10.23 -11.74 23.76
N TYR A 223 11.56 -11.87 23.62
CA TYR A 223 12.47 -10.73 23.72
C TYR A 223 12.22 -9.71 22.61
N ALA A 224 12.04 -10.16 21.36
CA ALA A 224 11.70 -9.28 20.25
C ALA A 224 10.37 -8.53 20.48
N ALA A 225 9.34 -9.22 21.00
CA ALA A 225 8.05 -8.62 21.31
C ALA A 225 8.09 -7.66 22.53
N ALA A 226 9.02 -7.88 23.47
CA ALA A 226 9.18 -7.07 24.68
C ALA A 226 9.97 -5.77 24.45
N LYS A 227 10.97 -5.77 23.55
CA LYS A 227 11.80 -4.59 23.23
C LYS A 227 11.00 -3.28 23.03
N PRO A 228 9.97 -3.22 22.16
CA PRO A 228 9.20 -1.99 21.94
C PRO A 228 8.25 -1.64 23.10
N LYS A 229 8.29 -2.37 24.22
CA LYS A 229 7.48 -2.17 25.43
C LYS A 229 8.30 -1.78 26.65
N ILE A 230 9.62 -1.80 26.53
CA ILE A 230 10.57 -1.49 27.60
C ILE A 230 11.39 -0.27 27.17
N ASN A 231 11.47 0.72 28.04
CA ASN A 231 12.34 1.88 27.88
C ASN A 231 13.51 1.74 28.87
N LEU A 232 14.72 1.50 28.36
CA LEU A 232 15.90 1.30 29.19
C LEU A 232 16.48 2.62 29.75
N ASP A 233 16.14 3.76 29.16
CA ASP A 233 16.62 5.07 29.64
C ASP A 233 15.64 5.69 30.65
N HIS A 234 14.34 5.40 30.50
CA HIS A 234 13.27 5.76 31.43
C HIS A 234 12.41 4.54 31.79
N PRO A 235 12.90 3.65 32.68
CA PRO A 235 12.18 2.45 33.10
C PRO A 235 10.74 2.70 33.57
N ASP A 236 10.50 3.82 34.24
CA ASP A 236 9.19 4.27 34.75
C ASP A 236 8.15 4.58 33.64
N GLN A 237 8.63 4.82 32.41
CA GLN A 237 7.82 5.07 31.23
C GLN A 237 7.61 3.83 30.35
N SER A 238 8.19 2.69 30.72
CA SER A 238 8.00 1.43 30.00
C SER A 238 6.52 1.08 29.93
N ARG A 239 6.03 0.64 28.76
CA ARG A 239 4.62 0.29 28.57
C ARG A 239 4.16 -0.79 29.55
N LEU A 240 5.05 -1.74 29.88
CA LEU A 240 4.78 -2.78 30.88
C LEU A 240 4.53 -2.21 32.29
N VAL A 241 5.16 -1.08 32.63
CA VAL A 241 4.99 -0.39 33.92
C VAL A 241 3.72 0.47 33.91
N VAL A 242 3.56 1.33 32.88
CA VAL A 242 2.41 2.25 32.73
C VAL A 242 1.08 1.48 32.69
N ARG A 243 1.03 0.34 31.98
CA ARG A 243 -0.16 -0.53 31.93
C ARG A 243 -0.62 -1.00 33.30
N LEU A 244 0.32 -1.31 34.19
CA LEU A 244 0.00 -1.73 35.55
C LEU A 244 -0.36 -0.52 36.42
N ARG A 245 0.48 0.52 36.41
CA ARG A 245 0.36 1.70 37.29
C ARG A 245 -0.88 2.54 36.99
N ASP A 246 -1.07 2.88 35.72
CA ASP A 246 -1.98 3.93 35.29
C ASP A 246 -3.25 3.36 34.65
N GLU A 247 -3.19 2.13 34.10
CA GLU A 247 -4.31 1.46 33.42
C GLU A 247 -4.88 0.25 34.17
N PHE A 248 -4.29 -0.11 35.32
CA PHE A 248 -4.77 -1.18 36.20
C PHE A 248 -4.96 -2.54 35.48
N HIS A 249 -4.09 -2.83 34.51
CA HIS A 249 -4.25 -3.99 33.62
C HIS A 249 -3.84 -5.31 34.29
N ASN A 250 -4.81 -6.16 34.64
CA ASN A 250 -4.61 -7.55 35.11
C ASN A 250 -3.53 -7.72 36.20
N CYS A 251 -3.56 -6.82 37.18
CA CYS A 251 -2.66 -6.83 38.32
C CYS A 251 -2.79 -8.15 39.12
N TRP A 252 -1.66 -8.84 39.37
CA TRP A 252 -1.62 -10.09 40.14
C TRP A 252 -1.75 -9.86 41.66
N SER A 253 -1.45 -8.65 42.11
CA SER A 253 -1.78 -8.14 43.45
C SER A 253 -2.23 -6.67 43.38
N ASP A 254 -1.70 -5.77 44.21
CA ASP A 254 -1.92 -4.34 44.11
C ASP A 254 -1.19 -3.74 42.91
N CYS A 255 -1.89 -2.96 42.08
CA CYS A 255 -1.33 -2.42 40.83
C CYS A 255 -0.14 -1.47 41.04
N ALA A 256 -0.13 -0.69 42.13
CA ALA A 256 0.99 0.18 42.43
C ALA A 256 2.23 -0.66 42.78
N ALA A 257 2.05 -1.68 43.64
CA ALA A 257 3.12 -2.62 43.99
C ALA A 257 3.65 -3.39 42.77
N ASN A 258 2.77 -3.96 41.94
CA ASN A 258 3.16 -4.72 40.74
C ASN A 258 3.87 -3.84 39.71
N SER A 259 3.42 -2.59 39.54
CA SER A 259 4.10 -1.65 38.64
C SER A 259 5.49 -1.27 39.15
N ALA A 260 5.67 -1.14 40.46
CA ALA A 260 6.97 -0.91 41.08
C ALA A 260 7.89 -2.12 40.93
N GLU A 261 7.37 -3.35 41.05
CA GLU A 261 8.11 -4.60 40.80
C GLU A 261 8.57 -4.68 39.33
N MET A 262 7.67 -4.43 38.38
CA MET A 262 8.00 -4.37 36.95
C MET A 262 9.03 -3.27 36.65
N GLN A 263 8.87 -2.09 37.23
CA GLN A 263 9.80 -0.98 37.03
C GLN A 263 11.19 -1.32 37.58
N ALA A 264 11.28 -1.86 38.80
CA ALA A 264 12.55 -2.24 39.41
C ALA A 264 13.30 -3.30 38.59
N ALA A 265 12.58 -4.26 38.00
CA ALA A 265 13.17 -5.24 37.09
C ALA A 265 13.75 -4.60 35.81
N ILE A 266 13.05 -3.61 35.25
CA ILE A 266 13.54 -2.86 34.08
C ILE A 266 14.72 -1.95 34.47
N GLU A 267 14.70 -1.31 35.63
CA GLU A 267 15.81 -0.53 36.17
C GLU A 267 17.06 -1.40 36.36
N ALA A 268 16.90 -2.60 36.92
CA ALA A 268 17.99 -3.56 37.08
C ALA A 268 18.55 -4.04 35.74
N PHE A 269 17.69 -4.19 34.73
CA PHE A 269 18.11 -4.51 33.38
C PHE A 269 18.89 -3.34 32.77
N ALA A 270 18.31 -2.14 32.77
CA ALA A 270 18.92 -0.92 32.26
C ALA A 270 20.29 -0.64 32.88
N ALA A 271 20.45 -0.84 34.20
CA ALA A 271 21.71 -0.62 34.89
C ALA A 271 22.88 -1.46 34.34
N GLN A 272 22.58 -2.61 33.73
CA GLN A 272 23.58 -3.52 33.14
C GLN A 272 23.82 -3.31 31.64
N VAL A 273 23.02 -2.46 30.99
CA VAL A 273 23.18 -2.13 29.58
C VAL A 273 24.01 -0.86 29.46
N PRO A 274 25.20 -0.86 28.82
CA PRO A 274 26.02 0.34 28.74
C PRO A 274 25.28 1.47 28.02
N VAL A 275 25.44 2.69 28.53
CA VAL A 275 24.98 3.89 27.83
C VAL A 275 25.89 4.10 26.63
N THR A 276 25.32 4.09 25.44
CA THR A 276 26.02 4.38 24.20
C THR A 276 25.80 5.85 23.87
N GLY A 277 26.87 6.63 23.92
CA GLY A 277 26.87 7.99 23.40
C GLY A 277 27.28 8.02 21.94
N VAL A 278 26.98 9.13 21.27
CA VAL A 278 27.54 9.45 19.96
C VAL A 278 29.06 9.45 20.04
N ALA A 279 29.73 8.68 19.18
CA ALA A 279 31.19 8.65 19.17
C ALA A 279 31.75 10.06 18.89
N ALA A 280 32.75 10.48 19.68
CA ALA A 280 33.21 11.86 19.70
C ALA A 280 33.81 12.37 18.37
N ASN A 281 34.16 11.46 17.45
CA ASN A 281 34.66 11.77 16.11
C ASN A 281 33.54 12.07 15.10
N LEU A 282 32.29 11.72 15.39
CA LEU A 282 31.19 11.89 14.45
C LEU A 282 30.85 13.37 14.26
N VAL A 283 30.71 13.79 13.01
CA VAL A 283 30.12 15.08 12.67
C VAL A 283 28.61 14.95 12.74
N VAL A 284 28.00 15.49 13.79
CA VAL A 284 26.57 15.30 14.07
C VAL A 284 25.74 16.57 13.97
N SER A 285 24.47 16.46 13.60
CA SER A 285 23.47 17.52 13.78
C SER A 285 23.03 17.64 15.25
N LYS A 286 22.21 18.65 15.55
CA LYS A 286 21.35 18.62 16.75
C LYS A 286 20.29 17.52 16.63
N ALA A 287 19.77 17.10 17.78
CA ALA A 287 18.81 16.02 17.91
C ALA A 287 17.36 16.53 17.91
N LEU A 288 16.43 15.69 17.46
CA LEU A 288 14.99 15.97 17.45
C LEU A 288 14.17 14.71 17.74
N LYS A 289 13.09 14.86 18.49
CA LYS A 289 12.01 13.86 18.54
C LYS A 289 11.01 14.09 17.43
N LEU A 290 10.15 13.10 17.16
CA LEU A 290 9.06 13.28 16.19
C LEU A 290 8.15 14.45 16.58
N THR A 291 7.84 14.57 17.87
CA THR A 291 7.02 15.65 18.45
C THR A 291 7.67 17.03 18.42
N ASP A 292 8.98 17.12 18.20
CA ASP A 292 9.66 18.41 18.01
C ASP A 292 9.44 18.95 16.58
N GLY A 293 8.87 18.13 15.69
CA GLY A 293 8.59 18.48 14.31
C GLY A 293 7.38 19.39 14.12
N THR A 294 7.43 20.19 13.05
CA THR A 294 6.23 20.90 12.59
C THR A 294 5.29 19.93 11.89
N VAL A 295 4.04 19.83 12.33
CA VAL A 295 3.03 18.97 11.66
C VAL A 295 2.86 19.44 10.22
N ALA A 296 3.12 18.52 9.29
CA ALA A 296 3.09 18.75 7.84
C ALA A 296 1.82 18.18 7.16
N SER A 297 0.91 17.61 7.95
CA SER A 297 -0.33 17.00 7.45
C SER A 297 -1.36 18.07 7.06
N GLY A 298 -1.94 17.93 5.87
CA GLY A 298 -3.04 18.79 5.41
C GLY A 298 -2.62 20.16 4.85
N GLY A 299 -1.41 20.30 4.28
CA GLY A 299 -0.84 21.54 3.69
C GLY A 299 -1.69 22.23 2.61
N ASN A 300 -1.18 22.46 1.40
CA ASN A 300 -1.95 23.11 0.32
C ASN A 300 -3.04 22.18 -0.28
N ARG A 301 -3.85 21.51 0.55
CA ARG A 301 -4.98 20.68 0.11
C ARG A 301 -6.12 21.58 -0.37
N TYR A 302 -6.84 21.15 -1.40
CA TYR A 302 -8.10 21.76 -1.78
C TYR A 302 -9.24 21.22 -0.91
N GLU A 303 -9.84 22.09 -0.10
CA GLU A 303 -10.86 21.74 0.92
C GLU A 303 -12.13 22.59 0.85
N ALA A 304 -12.23 23.53 -0.09
CA ALA A 304 -13.28 24.55 -0.09
C ALA A 304 -14.72 24.03 -0.23
N SER A 305 -14.88 22.84 -0.80
CA SER A 305 -16.18 22.17 -0.98
C SER A 305 -16.37 20.97 -0.05
N GLN A 306 -15.47 20.81 0.93
CA GLN A 306 -15.49 19.68 1.86
C GLN A 306 -16.62 19.86 2.88
N ILE A 307 -17.53 18.89 2.93
CA ILE A 307 -18.70 18.90 3.80
C ILE A 307 -18.68 17.81 4.87
N ALA A 308 -17.74 16.86 4.79
CA ALA A 308 -17.43 15.88 5.83
C ALA A 308 -15.95 15.45 5.71
N LEU A 309 -15.28 15.21 6.84
CA LEU A 309 -13.87 14.82 6.88
C LEU A 309 -13.59 13.91 8.07
N TRP A 310 -12.97 12.76 7.81
CA TRP A 310 -12.41 11.86 8.82
C TRP A 310 -10.95 11.59 8.51
N GLU A 311 -10.07 12.13 9.34
CA GLU A 311 -8.62 11.88 9.27
C GLU A 311 -8.15 10.79 10.24
N PHE A 312 -9.04 10.33 11.15
CA PHE A 312 -8.78 9.27 12.12
C PHE A 312 -7.59 9.56 13.06
N LYS A 313 -7.54 10.81 13.56
CA LYS A 313 -6.50 11.30 14.48
C LYS A 313 -6.67 10.84 15.91
N GLU A 314 -7.86 10.36 16.26
CA GLU A 314 -8.27 10.04 17.63
C GLU A 314 -7.41 8.94 18.26
N GLY A 315 -7.00 7.95 17.45
CA GLY A 315 -6.06 6.90 17.85
C GLY A 315 -6.56 5.94 18.94
N SER A 316 -7.74 6.18 19.51
CA SER A 316 -8.36 5.42 20.60
C SER A 316 -9.87 5.65 20.66
N GLY A 317 -10.56 4.87 21.50
CA GLY A 317 -12.02 4.93 21.61
C GLY A 317 -12.74 4.30 20.42
N ILE A 318 -14.05 4.54 20.34
CA ILE A 318 -14.95 3.95 19.34
C ILE A 318 -15.61 5.00 18.43
N THR A 319 -15.11 6.23 18.43
CA THR A 319 -15.68 7.33 17.65
C THR A 319 -14.62 7.90 16.73
N ALA A 320 -14.94 8.03 15.44
CA ALA A 320 -14.19 8.87 14.51
C ALA A 320 -14.99 10.16 14.27
N PHE A 321 -14.42 11.31 14.61
CA PHE A 321 -15.12 12.59 14.55
C PHE A 321 -15.08 13.17 13.13
N ASP A 322 -16.19 13.78 12.71
CA ASP A 322 -16.22 14.59 11.49
C ASP A 322 -15.64 15.98 11.79
N THR A 323 -14.42 16.21 11.35
CA THR A 323 -13.66 17.45 11.61
C THR A 323 -13.77 18.48 10.49
N SER A 324 -14.69 18.31 9.53
CA SER A 324 -14.90 19.24 8.41
C SER A 324 -15.32 20.65 8.82
N GLY A 325 -15.78 20.83 10.06
CA GLY A 325 -16.35 22.09 10.55
C GLY A 325 -17.74 22.41 10.01
N VAL A 326 -18.38 21.49 9.25
CA VAL A 326 -19.73 21.68 8.70
C VAL A 326 -20.75 20.89 9.52
N ASN A 327 -21.78 21.57 10.04
CA ASN A 327 -22.79 20.97 10.90
C ASN A 327 -24.04 20.50 10.14
N PRO A 328 -24.76 19.48 10.65
CA PRO A 328 -24.38 18.62 11.78
C PRO A 328 -23.20 17.71 11.43
N ALA A 329 -22.27 17.53 12.36
CA ALA A 329 -21.12 16.64 12.20
C ALA A 329 -21.56 15.17 12.09
N ILE A 330 -21.01 14.43 11.13
CA ILE A 330 -21.29 13.00 10.93
C ILE A 330 -20.25 12.18 11.72
N ASN A 331 -20.31 12.20 13.04
CA ASN A 331 -19.43 11.37 13.86
C ASN A 331 -19.76 9.88 13.62
N LEU A 332 -18.74 9.07 13.38
CA LEU A 332 -18.89 7.64 13.07
C LEU A 332 -18.63 6.81 14.33
N THR A 333 -19.58 5.92 14.65
CA THR A 333 -19.38 4.91 15.68
C THR A 333 -18.73 3.67 15.05
N LEU A 334 -17.58 3.26 15.61
CA LEU A 334 -16.85 2.05 15.25
C LEU A 334 -17.49 0.84 15.94
N SER A 335 -17.74 -0.22 15.17
CA SER A 335 -18.30 -1.47 15.67
C SER A 335 -17.64 -2.67 14.98
N GLY A 336 -17.40 -3.76 15.72
CA GLY A 336 -16.70 -4.96 15.24
C GLY A 336 -15.19 -4.92 15.50
N ASP A 337 -14.42 -5.70 14.73
CA ASP A 337 -12.96 -5.76 14.82
C ASP A 337 -12.32 -4.65 13.97
N ILE A 338 -12.33 -3.44 14.55
CA ILE A 338 -11.69 -2.24 14.02
C ILE A 338 -10.63 -1.78 15.02
N SER A 339 -9.43 -1.50 14.53
CA SER A 339 -8.30 -1.02 15.34
C SER A 339 -7.73 0.26 14.77
N TRP A 340 -7.25 1.16 15.62
CA TRP A 340 -6.55 2.36 15.20
C TRP A 340 -5.15 2.03 14.67
N VAL A 341 -4.71 2.74 13.64
CA VAL A 341 -3.38 2.58 13.03
C VAL A 341 -2.49 3.75 13.41
N GLY A 342 -1.24 3.46 13.75
CA GLY A 342 -0.24 4.51 14.04
C GLY A 342 -0.03 5.43 12.84
N GLY A 343 0.10 6.74 13.08
CA GLY A 343 0.19 7.75 12.03
C GLY A 343 -1.16 8.14 11.40
N TRP A 344 -2.23 8.02 12.19
CA TRP A 344 -3.64 8.25 11.86
C TRP A 344 -4.24 7.20 10.91
N GLY A 345 -5.46 6.75 11.20
CA GLY A 345 -6.18 5.75 10.40
C GLY A 345 -6.88 4.68 11.22
N ILE A 346 -7.70 3.89 10.53
CA ILE A 346 -8.38 2.72 11.08
C ILE A 346 -8.11 1.49 10.18
N ASN A 347 -7.88 0.34 10.80
CA ASN A 347 -7.78 -0.96 10.16
C ASN A 347 -9.05 -1.75 10.46
N ILE A 348 -9.77 -2.10 9.41
CA ILE A 348 -11.05 -2.81 9.46
C ILE A 348 -10.80 -4.26 9.09
N LYS A 349 -10.91 -5.16 10.08
CA LYS A 349 -10.88 -6.62 9.86
C LYS A 349 -12.29 -7.20 9.75
N SER A 350 -13.21 -6.66 10.54
CA SER A 350 -14.65 -6.90 10.45
C SER A 350 -15.45 -5.75 11.07
N GLY A 351 -16.74 -5.65 10.76
CA GLY A 351 -17.62 -4.61 11.26
C GLY A 351 -17.66 -3.38 10.37
N LYS A 352 -17.96 -2.20 10.96
CA LYS A 352 -18.19 -0.93 10.23
C LYS A 352 -18.02 0.30 11.11
N ALA A 353 -17.69 1.42 10.48
CA ALA A 353 -17.78 2.75 11.07
C ALA A 353 -19.02 3.47 10.50
N GLN A 354 -20.00 3.85 11.33
CA GLN A 354 -21.30 4.32 10.85
C GLN A 354 -21.77 5.59 11.55
N GLY A 355 -22.28 6.55 10.77
CA GLY A 355 -22.96 7.75 11.27
C GLY A 355 -24.46 7.53 11.50
N SER A 356 -25.12 8.46 12.19
CA SER A 356 -26.58 8.44 12.32
C SER A 356 -27.26 8.89 11.03
N THR A 357 -28.47 8.39 10.76
CA THR A 357 -29.28 8.84 9.61
C THR A 357 -29.60 10.35 9.70
N THR A 358 -29.84 10.87 10.90
CA THR A 358 -30.09 12.29 11.15
C THR A 358 -28.90 13.17 10.74
N THR A 359 -27.68 12.81 11.12
CA THR A 359 -26.48 13.58 10.77
C THR A 359 -26.11 13.38 9.31
N SER A 360 -26.29 12.16 8.76
CA SER A 360 -25.98 11.84 7.36
C SER A 360 -26.87 12.58 6.35
N ARG A 361 -28.07 13.02 6.76
CA ARG A 361 -28.96 13.89 5.96
C ARG A 361 -28.24 15.12 5.38
N LYS A 362 -27.24 15.65 6.09
CA LYS A 362 -26.36 16.73 5.62
C LYS A 362 -25.85 16.48 4.20
N LEU A 363 -25.47 15.24 3.88
CA LEU A 363 -24.96 14.89 2.56
C LEU A 363 -26.04 15.08 1.48
N ARG A 364 -27.27 14.61 1.71
CA ARG A 364 -28.40 14.81 0.78
C ARG A 364 -28.67 16.29 0.55
N ASP A 365 -28.76 17.07 1.63
CA ASP A 365 -29.08 18.50 1.55
C ASP A 365 -28.04 19.29 0.75
N LEU A 366 -26.76 19.11 1.11
CA LEU A 366 -25.67 19.92 0.53
C LEU A 366 -25.26 19.47 -0.87
N ILE A 367 -25.33 18.17 -1.18
CA ILE A 367 -25.05 17.64 -2.52
C ILE A 367 -26.26 17.86 -3.44
N GLY A 368 -27.49 17.70 -2.94
CA GLY A 368 -28.70 17.98 -3.72
C GLY A 368 -28.76 19.43 -4.20
N ALA A 369 -28.26 20.38 -3.38
CA ALA A 369 -28.19 21.79 -3.74
C ALA A 369 -27.19 22.13 -4.87
N THR A 370 -26.15 21.31 -5.06
CA THR A 370 -25.13 21.52 -6.09
C THR A 370 -25.32 20.63 -7.31
N GLY A 371 -25.94 19.46 -7.13
CA GLY A 371 -26.12 18.44 -8.19
C GLY A 371 -24.84 17.68 -8.54
N GLU A 372 -23.78 17.86 -7.77
CA GLU A 372 -22.44 17.29 -8.01
C GLU A 372 -21.73 17.01 -6.67
N TYR A 373 -20.80 16.05 -6.66
CA TYR A 373 -20.05 15.71 -5.47
C TYR A 373 -18.77 14.92 -5.79
N SER A 374 -17.93 14.78 -4.78
CA SER A 374 -16.79 13.86 -4.80
C SER A 374 -16.66 13.09 -3.50
N ILE A 375 -16.21 11.84 -3.61
CA ILE A 375 -15.69 11.06 -2.49
C ILE A 375 -14.19 10.99 -2.68
N GLU A 376 -13.44 11.41 -1.67
CA GLU A 376 -11.99 11.32 -1.64
C GLU A 376 -11.59 10.39 -0.49
N ALA A 377 -10.78 9.37 -0.78
CA ALA A 377 -10.34 8.42 0.23
C ALA A 377 -8.89 8.00 0.03
N TRP A 378 -8.18 7.82 1.13
CA TRP A 378 -6.87 7.17 1.17
C TRP A 378 -7.04 5.76 1.73
N VAL A 379 -6.94 4.76 0.84
CA VAL A 379 -7.36 3.38 1.10
C VAL A 379 -6.21 2.42 0.86
N ALA A 380 -6.03 1.43 1.72
CA ALA A 380 -5.17 0.28 1.49
C ALA A 380 -6.00 -1.00 1.65
N PRO A 381 -6.56 -1.56 0.57
CA PRO A 381 -7.28 -2.82 0.59
C PRO A 381 -6.44 -3.94 1.24
N GLY A 382 -7.06 -4.74 2.11
CA GLY A 382 -6.36 -5.84 2.78
C GLY A 382 -5.91 -6.94 1.82
N ASN A 383 -6.60 -7.08 0.69
CA ASN A 383 -6.23 -7.91 -0.45
C ASN A 383 -7.02 -7.49 -1.69
N VAL A 384 -6.69 -8.10 -2.83
CA VAL A 384 -7.26 -7.87 -4.16
C VAL A 384 -8.30 -8.93 -4.57
N THR A 385 -8.79 -9.74 -3.63
CA THR A 385 -9.72 -10.85 -3.88
C THR A 385 -11.07 -10.65 -3.19
N GLN A 386 -11.35 -9.45 -2.68
CA GLN A 386 -12.64 -9.13 -2.06
C GLN A 386 -13.67 -8.87 -3.15
N GLU A 387 -14.86 -9.45 -3.04
CA GLU A 387 -15.93 -9.31 -4.04
C GLU A 387 -17.13 -8.57 -3.45
N ASP A 388 -17.69 -7.65 -4.24
CA ASP A 388 -18.88 -6.83 -3.90
C ASP A 388 -18.75 -6.09 -2.54
N SER A 389 -17.53 -5.76 -2.13
CA SER A 389 -17.24 -5.18 -0.81
C SER A 389 -17.43 -3.66 -0.79
N ARG A 390 -17.88 -3.07 0.34
CA ARG A 390 -18.18 -1.62 0.44
C ARG A 390 -17.11 -0.87 1.22
N ILE A 391 -16.46 0.10 0.56
CA ILE A 391 -15.44 0.95 1.18
C ILE A 391 -16.13 2.15 1.85
N VAL A 392 -16.94 2.88 1.08
CA VAL A 392 -17.70 4.05 1.52
C VAL A 392 -19.11 3.96 0.95
N SER A 393 -20.14 4.02 1.78
CA SER A 393 -21.54 3.96 1.34
C SER A 393 -22.42 4.99 2.03
N TYR A 394 -23.41 5.51 1.30
CA TYR A 394 -24.54 6.27 1.85
C TYR A 394 -25.83 5.57 1.41
N SER A 395 -26.38 4.74 2.30
CA SER A 395 -27.32 3.69 1.94
C SER A 395 -28.25 3.26 3.08
N ALA A 396 -29.26 2.45 2.75
CA ALA A 396 -30.08 1.72 3.71
C ALA A 396 -29.75 0.22 3.78
N GLY A 397 -29.02 -0.32 2.79
CA GLY A 397 -28.68 -1.73 2.69
C GLY A 397 -28.28 -2.12 1.26
N THR A 398 -28.22 -3.42 0.98
CA THR A 398 -27.72 -3.94 -0.30
C THR A 398 -28.58 -3.63 -1.53
N THR A 399 -29.84 -3.19 -1.32
CA THR A 399 -30.84 -2.96 -2.38
C THR A 399 -31.27 -1.50 -2.53
N ALA A 400 -30.79 -0.59 -1.67
CA ALA A 400 -31.14 0.83 -1.76
C ALA A 400 -29.99 1.72 -1.25
N ARG A 401 -29.54 2.65 -2.10
CA ARG A 401 -28.44 3.57 -1.80
C ARG A 401 -28.54 4.88 -2.57
N ASN A 402 -27.85 5.91 -2.08
CA ASN A 402 -27.58 7.12 -2.85
C ASN A 402 -26.26 6.98 -3.59
N PHE A 403 -25.20 6.55 -2.91
CA PHE A 403 -23.92 6.23 -3.54
C PHE A 403 -23.17 5.12 -2.83
N THR A 404 -22.19 4.53 -3.51
CA THR A 404 -21.20 3.62 -2.91
C THR A 404 -19.90 3.62 -3.71
N LEU A 405 -18.77 3.80 -3.03
CA LEU A 405 -17.45 3.38 -3.49
C LEU A 405 -17.18 1.97 -2.94
N GLY A 406 -16.99 1.01 -3.84
CA GLY A 406 -16.79 -0.40 -3.51
C GLY A 406 -15.57 -1.01 -4.18
N GLN A 407 -15.37 -2.30 -3.89
CA GLN A 407 -14.34 -3.12 -4.51
C GLN A 407 -14.94 -4.46 -4.97
N THR A 408 -14.60 -4.83 -6.21
CA THR A 408 -14.75 -6.18 -6.75
C THR A 408 -13.40 -6.63 -7.33
N LEU A 409 -12.77 -7.60 -6.69
CA LEU A 409 -11.43 -8.08 -6.99
C LEU A 409 -10.42 -6.92 -7.12
N TYR A 410 -9.91 -6.68 -8.34
CA TYR A 410 -8.93 -5.65 -8.68
C TYR A 410 -9.56 -4.33 -9.14
N ASN A 411 -10.87 -4.17 -8.99
CA ASN A 411 -11.61 -3.02 -9.48
C ASN A 411 -12.13 -2.15 -8.35
N TYR A 412 -12.15 -0.84 -8.60
CA TYR A 412 -12.98 0.08 -7.86
C TYR A 412 -14.34 0.18 -8.55
N ASP A 413 -15.41 0.11 -7.74
CA ASP A 413 -16.80 0.20 -8.17
C ASP A 413 -17.42 1.50 -7.66
N PHE A 414 -18.20 2.18 -8.50
CA PHE A 414 -18.91 3.40 -8.15
C PHE A 414 -20.40 3.33 -8.52
N TYR A 415 -21.22 3.22 -7.48
CA TYR A 415 -22.67 3.27 -7.56
C TYR A 415 -23.15 4.69 -7.30
N ASN A 416 -24.12 5.14 -8.09
CA ASN A 416 -24.77 6.43 -7.91
C ASN A 416 -26.25 6.32 -8.32
N ARG A 417 -27.14 6.65 -7.39
CA ARG A 417 -28.57 6.80 -7.68
C ARG A 417 -28.81 8.14 -8.37
N ASN A 418 -29.47 8.12 -9.50
CA ASN A 418 -29.98 9.30 -10.19
C ASN A 418 -31.24 8.91 -10.97
N ALA A 419 -31.82 9.84 -11.73
CA ALA A 419 -33.03 9.56 -12.50
C ALA A 419 -32.88 8.49 -13.59
N GLN A 420 -31.64 8.10 -13.95
CA GLN A 420 -31.35 7.10 -14.98
C GLN A 420 -30.88 5.74 -14.42
N SER A 421 -30.62 5.65 -13.11
CA SER A 421 -30.28 4.40 -12.42
C SER A 421 -31.42 3.91 -11.53
N ASP A 422 -31.34 2.65 -11.09
CA ASP A 422 -32.35 2.11 -10.17
C ASP A 422 -32.20 2.67 -8.75
N GLY A 423 -33.11 2.28 -7.84
CA GLY A 423 -33.06 2.70 -6.43
C GLY A 423 -31.80 2.25 -5.68
N ASN A 424 -30.99 1.37 -6.27
CA ASN A 424 -29.72 0.88 -5.78
C ASN A 424 -28.51 1.50 -6.49
N GLY A 425 -28.72 2.46 -7.39
CA GLY A 425 -27.66 3.09 -8.16
C GLY A 425 -26.98 2.18 -9.19
N GLU A 426 -27.67 1.12 -9.63
CA GLU A 426 -27.22 0.24 -10.72
C GLU A 426 -27.73 0.73 -12.10
N PRO A 427 -26.98 0.45 -13.19
CA PRO A 427 -25.69 -0.23 -13.23
C PRO A 427 -24.54 0.63 -12.67
N ARG A 428 -23.60 0.01 -11.96
CA ARG A 428 -22.39 0.67 -11.43
C ARG A 428 -21.34 0.97 -12.50
N LEU A 429 -20.52 2.00 -12.28
CA LEU A 429 -19.27 2.20 -13.01
C LEU A 429 -18.17 1.38 -12.34
N SER A 430 -17.47 0.53 -13.09
CA SER A 430 -16.31 -0.23 -12.60
C SER A 430 -15.08 0.11 -13.44
N THR A 431 -13.91 0.14 -12.80
CA THR A 431 -12.65 0.16 -13.56
C THR A 431 -12.49 -1.12 -14.39
N ALA A 432 -11.82 -1.06 -15.54
CA ALA A 432 -11.59 -2.23 -16.39
C ALA A 432 -10.77 -3.36 -15.72
N ASP A 433 -11.26 -4.60 -15.79
CA ASP A 433 -10.64 -5.79 -15.19
C ASP A 433 -9.16 -5.97 -15.57
N ALA A 434 -8.84 -5.74 -16.85
CA ALA A 434 -7.49 -5.90 -17.37
C ALA A 434 -6.50 -4.87 -16.82
N ALA A 435 -6.99 -3.72 -16.36
CA ALA A 435 -6.15 -2.65 -15.82
C ALA A 435 -5.71 -2.91 -14.38
N ARG A 436 -6.42 -3.77 -13.63
CA ARG A 436 -6.12 -4.15 -12.25
C ARG A 436 -5.77 -2.95 -11.37
N ARG A 437 -6.60 -1.89 -11.43
CA ARG A 437 -6.27 -0.58 -10.85
C ARG A 437 -6.16 -0.62 -9.31
N LEU A 438 -6.98 -1.43 -8.65
CA LEU A 438 -6.94 -1.62 -7.20
C LEU A 438 -5.78 -2.54 -6.83
N GLN A 439 -4.98 -2.11 -5.86
CA GLN A 439 -3.82 -2.83 -5.33
C GLN A 439 -3.90 -2.90 -3.81
N ALA A 440 -3.30 -3.92 -3.20
CA ALA A 440 -3.22 -4.08 -1.74
C ALA A 440 -2.12 -3.18 -1.11
N THR A 441 -2.08 -1.92 -1.53
CA THR A 441 -1.14 -0.88 -1.08
C THR A 441 -1.92 0.41 -0.86
N LEU A 442 -1.37 1.37 -0.13
CA LEU A 442 -2.02 2.66 0.07
C LEU A 442 -2.19 3.39 -1.28
N GLN A 443 -3.43 3.70 -1.63
CA GLN A 443 -3.83 4.41 -2.85
C GLN A 443 -4.69 5.62 -2.51
N HIS A 444 -4.52 6.69 -3.27
CA HIS A 444 -5.45 7.82 -3.28
C HIS A 444 -6.54 7.54 -4.30
N VAL A 445 -7.78 7.43 -3.85
CA VAL A 445 -8.92 7.13 -4.70
C VAL A 445 -9.90 8.29 -4.58
N VAL A 446 -10.25 8.86 -5.74
CA VAL A 446 -11.28 9.89 -5.81
C VAL A 446 -12.34 9.43 -6.80
N VAL A 447 -13.60 9.53 -6.44
CA VAL A 447 -14.71 9.42 -7.40
C VAL A 447 -15.46 10.73 -7.45
N THR A 448 -15.83 11.16 -8.65
CA THR A 448 -16.57 12.41 -8.86
C THR A 448 -17.84 12.13 -9.63
N TYR A 449 -18.90 12.88 -9.33
CA TYR A 449 -20.13 12.88 -10.09
C TYR A 449 -20.57 14.31 -10.38
N ASP A 450 -20.93 14.58 -11.63
CA ASP A 450 -21.65 15.78 -12.02
C ASP A 450 -22.69 15.47 -13.10
N GLN A 451 -23.68 16.37 -13.26
CA GLN A 451 -24.82 16.16 -14.16
C GLN A 451 -24.44 16.14 -15.65
N VAL A 452 -23.26 16.63 -16.02
CA VAL A 452 -22.79 16.70 -17.41
C VAL A 452 -21.94 15.50 -17.77
N ASN A 453 -20.98 15.15 -16.92
CA ASN A 453 -19.99 14.11 -17.18
C ASN A 453 -20.35 12.75 -16.55
N GLY A 454 -21.33 12.69 -15.66
CA GLY A 454 -21.66 11.49 -14.89
C GLY A 454 -20.56 11.12 -13.90
N ARG A 455 -20.44 9.83 -13.61
CA ARG A 455 -19.44 9.25 -12.70
C ARG A 455 -18.05 9.19 -13.34
N ARG A 456 -17.03 9.48 -12.55
CA ARG A 456 -15.62 9.28 -12.89
C ARG A 456 -14.86 8.68 -11.71
N ILE A 457 -13.87 7.83 -12.01
CA ILE A 457 -12.97 7.24 -11.03
C ILE A 457 -11.55 7.74 -11.30
N TYR A 458 -10.85 8.12 -10.24
CA TYR A 458 -9.44 8.51 -10.26
C TYR A 458 -8.67 7.64 -9.27
N VAL A 459 -7.54 7.11 -9.69
CA VAL A 459 -6.64 6.31 -8.83
C VAL A 459 -5.24 6.91 -8.90
N ASN A 460 -4.68 7.24 -7.74
CA ASN A 460 -3.40 7.92 -7.59
C ASN A 460 -3.29 9.18 -8.46
N GLY A 461 -4.36 9.98 -8.45
CA GLY A 461 -4.44 11.24 -9.18
C GLY A 461 -4.65 11.13 -10.68
N GLU A 462 -4.82 9.93 -11.25
CA GLU A 462 -5.09 9.74 -12.67
C GLU A 462 -6.55 9.35 -12.92
N TYR A 463 -7.23 10.05 -13.83
CA TYR A 463 -8.54 9.63 -14.33
C TYR A 463 -8.42 8.28 -15.05
N THR A 464 -9.23 7.30 -14.68
CA THR A 464 -9.10 5.93 -15.21
C THR A 464 -9.56 5.79 -16.65
N GLY A 465 -10.43 6.70 -17.13
CA GLY A 465 -10.95 6.71 -18.50
C GLY A 465 -12.11 5.75 -18.76
N ASP A 466 -12.58 5.03 -17.74
CA ASP A 466 -13.69 4.08 -17.87
C ASP A 466 -15.01 4.82 -18.14
N ALA A 467 -15.80 4.28 -19.09
CA ALA A 467 -17.05 4.92 -19.52
C ALA A 467 -18.19 4.65 -18.53
N ASP A 468 -18.90 5.69 -18.11
CA ASP A 468 -20.09 5.58 -17.29
C ASP A 468 -21.25 4.93 -18.09
N PRO A 469 -21.79 3.77 -17.64
CA PRO A 469 -22.89 3.10 -18.34
C PRO A 469 -24.26 3.80 -18.22
N VAL A 470 -24.39 4.79 -17.33
CA VAL A 470 -25.66 5.51 -17.04
C VAL A 470 -25.59 6.96 -17.51
N GLY A 471 -24.45 7.62 -17.29
CA GLY A 471 -24.28 9.06 -17.54
C GLY A 471 -24.77 9.94 -16.38
N GLY A 472 -24.70 11.27 -16.56
CA GLY A 472 -25.10 12.26 -15.57
C GLY A 472 -26.58 12.64 -15.66
N ASP A 473 -27.20 12.86 -14.50
CA ASP A 473 -28.56 13.42 -14.33
C ASP A 473 -28.70 14.08 -12.94
N ASN A 474 -29.86 14.63 -12.64
CA ASN A 474 -30.20 15.20 -11.34
C ASN A 474 -30.23 14.15 -10.21
N LEU A 475 -30.02 14.62 -8.98
CA LEU A 475 -29.97 13.81 -7.77
C LEU A 475 -31.23 13.99 -6.90
N ASN A 476 -32.35 14.45 -7.47
CA ASN A 476 -33.55 14.81 -6.70
C ASN A 476 -34.18 13.60 -5.99
N ASP A 477 -33.97 12.39 -6.52
CA ASP A 477 -34.50 11.14 -5.97
C ASP A 477 -33.63 10.55 -4.85
N TRP A 478 -32.61 11.28 -4.37
CA TRP A 478 -31.81 10.85 -3.23
C TRP A 478 -32.61 10.81 -1.95
N ASP A 479 -32.47 9.71 -1.22
CA ASP A 479 -33.16 9.48 0.04
C ASP A 479 -32.42 10.18 1.19
N ASP A 480 -33.15 10.82 2.10
CA ASP A 480 -32.59 11.57 3.22
C ASP A 480 -32.61 10.80 4.55
N THR A 481 -33.04 9.55 4.53
CA THR A 481 -33.15 8.65 5.67
C THR A 481 -32.02 7.63 5.77
N PHE A 482 -31.09 7.64 4.82
CA PHE A 482 -29.96 6.71 4.75
C PHE A 482 -28.85 7.05 5.76
N ALA A 483 -27.94 6.11 6.01
CA ALA A 483 -26.78 6.31 6.89
C ALA A 483 -25.48 6.27 6.08
N PHE A 484 -24.53 7.13 6.45
CA PHE A 484 -23.16 7.06 5.95
C PHE A 484 -22.37 5.98 6.71
N VAL A 485 -21.66 5.12 5.97
CA VAL A 485 -20.93 3.97 6.53
C VAL A 485 -19.61 3.74 5.80
N LEU A 486 -18.59 3.31 6.54
CA LEU A 486 -17.29 2.89 6.04
C LEU A 486 -17.03 1.41 6.36
N GLY A 487 -16.38 0.72 5.42
CA GLY A 487 -15.87 -0.64 5.58
C GLY A 487 -16.91 -1.76 5.51
N ASN A 488 -18.19 -1.44 5.33
CA ASN A 488 -19.27 -2.40 5.11
C ASN A 488 -20.51 -1.69 4.54
N GLU A 489 -21.54 -2.45 4.23
CA GLU A 489 -22.90 -1.96 4.03
C GLU A 489 -23.62 -1.75 5.37
N VAL A 490 -24.67 -0.94 5.40
CA VAL A 490 -25.48 -0.71 6.61
C VAL A 490 -26.06 -2.01 7.16
N SER A 491 -26.41 -2.98 6.30
CA SER A 491 -26.87 -4.33 6.70
C SER A 491 -25.76 -5.23 7.26
N GLY A 492 -24.48 -4.89 7.08
CA GLY A 492 -23.34 -5.63 7.61
C GLY A 492 -22.87 -6.83 6.77
N ASP A 493 -23.45 -7.06 5.59
CA ASP A 493 -23.26 -8.24 4.76
C ASP A 493 -22.41 -7.98 3.49
N ARG A 494 -21.69 -6.85 3.42
CA ARG A 494 -20.77 -6.50 2.33
C ARG A 494 -19.45 -5.96 2.87
N GLN A 495 -18.84 -6.76 3.74
CA GLN A 495 -17.61 -6.42 4.45
C GLN A 495 -16.48 -6.06 3.48
N TRP A 496 -15.89 -4.90 3.68
CA TRP A 496 -14.57 -4.56 3.17
C TRP A 496 -13.53 -4.65 4.28
N LYS A 497 -12.35 -5.18 3.94
CA LYS A 497 -11.20 -5.30 4.83
C LYS A 497 -10.05 -4.46 4.30
N GLY A 498 -9.40 -3.73 5.19
CA GLY A 498 -8.27 -2.88 4.83
C GLY A 498 -8.11 -1.70 5.75
N VAL A 499 -7.23 -0.78 5.37
CA VAL A 499 -6.92 0.43 6.14
C VAL A 499 -7.48 1.66 5.44
N LEU A 500 -8.16 2.52 6.20
CA LEU A 500 -8.53 3.86 5.79
C LEU A 500 -7.66 4.86 6.55
N ARG A 501 -6.96 5.75 5.83
CA ARG A 501 -6.14 6.82 6.41
C ARG A 501 -6.85 8.16 6.41
N MET A 502 -7.78 8.38 5.48
CA MET A 502 -8.63 9.57 5.41
C MET A 502 -9.83 9.30 4.49
N VAL A 503 -10.97 9.88 4.82
CA VAL A 503 -12.15 9.97 3.93
C VAL A 503 -12.71 11.38 4.01
N ALA A 504 -13.01 11.99 2.85
CA ALA A 504 -13.70 13.26 2.74
C ALA A 504 -14.83 13.19 1.72
N ILE A 505 -15.88 13.97 1.97
CA ILE A 505 -16.97 14.19 1.03
C ILE A 505 -16.97 15.65 0.63
N HIS A 506 -16.95 15.91 -0.67
CA HIS A 506 -17.05 17.25 -1.24
C HIS A 506 -18.40 17.43 -1.93
N ASN A 507 -19.05 18.59 -1.81
CA ASN A 507 -20.30 18.90 -2.53
C ASN A 507 -20.07 19.48 -3.93
N ARG A 508 -18.87 19.26 -4.50
CA ARG A 508 -18.49 19.61 -5.87
C ARG A 508 -17.71 18.47 -6.50
N ALA A 509 -17.78 18.34 -7.82
CA ALA A 509 -16.88 17.45 -8.55
C ALA A 509 -15.47 18.05 -8.56
N LEU A 510 -14.49 17.35 -7.98
CA LEU A 510 -13.10 17.77 -7.98
C LEU A 510 -12.54 17.70 -9.41
N THR A 511 -11.86 18.76 -9.82
CA THR A 511 -11.13 18.79 -11.08
C THR A 511 -9.87 17.94 -11.00
N GLN A 512 -9.38 17.47 -12.15
CA GLN A 512 -8.11 16.74 -12.27
C GLN A 512 -6.95 17.44 -11.53
N ALA A 513 -6.84 18.77 -11.64
CA ALA A 513 -5.80 19.55 -10.96
C ALA A 513 -5.96 19.53 -9.44
N GLN A 514 -7.19 19.61 -8.93
CA GLN A 514 -7.47 19.52 -7.49
C GLN A 514 -7.21 18.11 -6.95
N VAL A 515 -7.54 17.07 -7.72
CA VAL A 515 -7.22 15.68 -7.35
C VAL A 515 -5.71 15.48 -7.24
N GLN A 516 -4.94 15.97 -8.22
CA GLN A 516 -3.47 15.90 -8.19
C GLN A 516 -2.85 16.74 -7.07
N GLN A 517 -3.43 17.92 -6.79
CA GLN A 517 -3.04 18.76 -5.67
C GLN A 517 -3.22 18.02 -4.34
N ASN A 518 -4.38 17.39 -4.12
CA ASN A 518 -4.64 16.64 -2.89
C ASN A 518 -3.77 15.39 -2.78
N LEU A 519 -3.50 14.69 -3.89
CA LEU A 519 -2.56 13.57 -3.94
C LEU A 519 -1.17 14.00 -3.46
N ALA A 520 -0.66 15.13 -3.98
CA ALA A 520 0.69 15.62 -3.70
C ALA A 520 0.91 15.97 -2.21
N VAL A 521 -0.15 16.40 -1.52
CA VAL A 521 -0.13 16.64 -0.05
C VAL A 521 -0.04 15.31 0.71
N GLY A 522 -0.78 14.30 0.27
CA GLY A 522 -0.82 12.98 0.90
C GLY A 522 -1.76 12.92 2.11
N VAL A 523 -1.48 11.97 3.00
CA VAL A 523 -2.29 11.66 4.19
C VAL A 523 -1.40 11.17 5.34
N GLY A 524 -1.98 11.08 6.53
CA GLY A 524 -1.37 10.53 7.72
C GLY A 524 -0.59 11.57 8.51
N GLU A 525 -0.13 11.16 9.68
CA GLU A 525 0.67 11.99 10.58
C GLU A 525 2.08 12.17 10.02
N LYS A 526 2.36 13.37 9.49
CA LYS A 526 3.63 13.76 8.90
C LYS A 526 4.20 14.94 9.66
N TYR A 527 5.52 14.96 9.81
CA TYR A 527 6.28 16.01 10.47
C TYR A 527 7.41 16.49 9.58
N PHE A 528 7.68 17.79 9.59
CA PHE A 528 8.97 18.32 9.16
C PHE A 528 9.92 18.34 10.35
N LEU A 529 10.96 17.51 10.30
CA LEU A 529 12.05 17.51 11.29
C LEU A 529 13.23 18.32 10.76
N LEU A 530 13.63 19.36 11.49
CA LEU A 530 14.68 20.31 11.10
C LEU A 530 15.97 20.07 11.89
N PHE A 531 16.81 19.16 11.42
CA PHE A 531 18.08 18.84 12.08
C PHE A 531 19.06 20.00 11.92
N SER A 532 19.32 20.72 13.00
CA SER A 532 20.22 21.88 12.94
C SER A 532 21.66 21.44 12.68
N VAL A 533 22.27 22.07 11.67
CA VAL A 533 23.67 21.92 11.28
C VAL A 533 24.42 23.26 11.35
N ALA A 534 23.78 24.29 11.90
CA ALA A 534 24.25 25.67 11.87
C ALA A 534 25.68 25.83 12.42
N SER A 535 26.01 25.15 13.53
CA SER A 535 27.33 25.22 14.15
C SER A 535 28.45 24.57 13.31
N GLN A 536 28.11 23.58 12.49
CA GLN A 536 29.04 22.78 11.69
C GLN A 536 29.37 23.51 10.38
N VAL A 537 28.42 24.28 9.85
CA VAL A 537 28.59 24.98 8.57
C VAL A 537 28.82 26.48 8.71
N ASP A 538 28.79 27.01 9.94
CA ASP A 538 28.88 28.44 10.25
C ASP A 538 27.83 29.30 9.51
N VAL A 539 26.62 28.76 9.37
CA VAL A 539 25.47 29.43 8.77
C VAL A 539 24.32 29.44 9.78
N PRO A 540 23.92 30.61 10.31
CA PRO A 540 22.81 30.72 11.24
C PRO A 540 21.52 30.14 10.64
N ASN A 541 20.74 29.45 11.47
CA ASN A 541 19.46 28.85 11.08
C ASN A 541 19.56 27.90 9.86
N ALA A 542 20.70 27.21 9.70
CA ALA A 542 20.85 26.14 8.72
C ALA A 542 20.39 24.79 9.28
N TYR A 543 19.58 24.09 8.50
CA TYR A 543 18.98 22.81 8.84
C TYR A 543 19.02 21.84 7.66
N VAL A 544 19.10 20.54 7.96
CA VAL A 544 18.65 19.50 7.05
C VAL A 544 17.23 19.10 7.46
N MET A 545 16.27 19.39 6.59
CA MET A 545 14.86 19.10 6.82
C MET A 545 14.48 17.75 6.22
N PHE A 546 13.72 16.95 6.95
CA PHE A 546 13.09 15.73 6.47
C PHE A 546 11.57 15.80 6.60
N GLU A 547 10.84 15.20 5.65
CA GLU A 547 9.48 14.72 5.89
C GLU A 547 9.56 13.36 6.62
N VAL A 548 8.96 13.27 7.80
CA VAL A 548 8.97 12.07 8.63
C VAL A 548 7.55 11.69 8.99
N ALA A 549 7.21 10.41 8.83
CA ALA A 549 5.90 9.87 9.20
C ALA A 549 6.06 8.51 9.88
N ARG A 550 5.10 8.11 10.71
CA ARG A 550 5.01 6.70 11.12
C ARG A 550 4.61 5.86 9.91
N PHE A 551 5.49 4.97 9.48
CA PHE A 551 5.25 4.12 8.33
C PHE A 551 4.28 2.99 8.71
N ASP A 552 4.55 2.35 9.84
CA ASP A 552 3.71 1.32 10.44
C ASP A 552 3.84 1.36 11.99
N THR A 553 3.45 0.27 12.65
CA THR A 553 3.54 0.17 14.11
C THR A 553 4.99 0.00 14.62
N TYR A 554 5.96 -0.27 13.74
CA TYR A 554 7.34 -0.65 14.06
C TYR A 554 8.40 0.28 13.45
N SER A 555 8.02 1.27 12.66
CA SER A 555 8.99 2.08 11.93
C SER A 555 8.50 3.47 11.51
N TYR A 556 9.46 4.33 11.21
CA TYR A 556 9.27 5.66 10.64
C TYR A 556 9.77 5.68 9.19
N LEU A 557 9.08 6.41 8.32
CA LEU A 557 9.54 6.73 6.97
C LEU A 557 10.15 8.13 6.99
N PHE A 558 11.45 8.22 6.73
CA PHE A 558 12.17 9.46 6.47
C PHE A 558 12.28 9.65 4.95
N GLN A 559 11.90 10.82 4.44
CA GLN A 559 11.97 11.08 3.01
C GLN A 559 12.19 12.56 2.70
N LYS A 560 12.56 12.82 1.43
CA LYS A 560 12.81 14.15 0.87
C LYS A 560 13.72 15.02 1.76
N PRO A 561 14.98 14.61 2.00
CA PRO A 561 15.93 15.48 2.67
C PRO A 561 16.18 16.75 1.86
N VAL A 562 16.03 17.92 2.48
CA VAL A 562 16.26 19.24 1.88
C VAL A 562 17.15 20.06 2.79
N PHE A 563 18.20 20.70 2.25
CA PHE A 563 18.95 21.69 3.01
C PHE A 563 18.22 23.03 2.98
N ILE A 564 17.90 23.58 4.15
CA ILE A 564 17.19 24.86 4.27
C ILE A 564 17.90 25.82 5.21
N VAL A 565 17.81 27.10 4.89
CA VAL A 565 18.18 28.20 5.78
C VAL A 565 16.92 29.00 6.07
N LEU A 566 16.50 29.05 7.33
CA LEU A 566 15.35 29.86 7.75
C LEU A 566 15.76 31.34 7.87
N SER A 567 15.74 32.05 6.73
CA SER A 567 16.03 33.47 6.60
C SER A 567 15.33 34.03 5.35
N ASP A 568 14.85 35.27 5.42
CA ASP A 568 14.30 35.99 4.25
C ASP A 568 15.37 36.30 3.20
N THR A 569 16.64 36.32 3.62
CA THR A 569 17.81 36.57 2.76
C THR A 569 18.91 35.57 3.10
N PRO A 570 18.82 34.32 2.60
CA PRO A 570 19.83 33.31 2.89
C PRO A 570 21.18 33.70 2.26
N PRO A 571 22.31 33.45 2.94
CA PRO A 571 23.63 33.73 2.39
C PRO A 571 23.95 32.80 1.21
N PRO A 572 24.92 33.16 0.33
CA PRO A 572 25.45 32.23 -0.66
C PRO A 572 26.01 30.98 0.03
N LEU A 573 25.67 29.80 -0.48
CA LEU A 573 26.09 28.52 0.10
C LEU A 573 27.12 27.83 -0.80
N ASN A 574 28.07 27.15 -0.16
CA ASN A 574 29.02 26.24 -0.80
C ASN A 574 29.43 25.19 0.23
N ILE A 575 28.50 24.30 0.58
CA ILE A 575 28.66 23.37 1.69
C ILE A 575 28.76 21.95 1.11
N PRO A 576 29.96 21.33 1.08
CA PRO A 576 30.09 19.91 0.76
C PRO A 576 29.35 19.05 1.78
N VAL A 577 28.61 18.05 1.31
CA VAL A 577 27.87 17.08 2.12
C VAL A 577 28.14 15.68 1.57
N LYS A 578 28.69 14.79 2.39
CA LYS A 578 28.95 13.38 2.02
C LYS A 578 28.51 12.39 3.08
N ALA A 579 28.03 11.23 2.60
CA ALA A 579 27.66 10.05 3.36
C ALA A 579 26.85 10.35 4.63
N MET A 580 25.69 10.97 4.43
CA MET A 580 24.77 11.27 5.51
C MET A 580 24.09 9.98 6.01
N ARG A 581 24.00 9.81 7.33
CA ARG A 581 23.28 8.70 7.97
C ARG A 581 22.34 9.24 9.05
N ILE A 582 21.32 8.45 9.37
CA ILE A 582 20.34 8.74 10.42
C ILE A 582 20.69 7.92 11.66
N GLY A 583 20.85 8.60 12.79
CA GLY A 583 20.96 7.99 14.10
C GLY A 583 19.65 8.08 14.88
N VAL A 584 19.46 7.10 15.75
CA VAL A 584 18.32 6.97 16.66
C VAL A 584 18.87 6.71 18.05
N ASN A 585 18.47 7.52 19.03
CA ASN A 585 18.84 7.40 20.43
C ASN A 585 20.37 7.26 20.59
N GLY A 586 21.15 8.24 20.15
CA GLY A 586 22.61 8.25 20.33
C GLY A 586 23.44 7.25 19.51
N VAL A 587 22.83 6.38 18.70
CA VAL A 587 23.55 5.44 17.81
C VAL A 587 23.08 5.55 16.36
N GLU A 588 23.96 5.29 15.39
CA GLU A 588 23.55 5.19 13.99
C GLU A 588 22.61 3.99 13.78
N SER A 589 21.53 4.18 13.03
CA SER A 589 20.65 3.05 12.69
C SER A 589 21.40 2.03 11.83
N ALA A 590 21.36 0.75 12.22
CA ALA A 590 22.04 -0.33 11.49
C ALA A 590 21.42 -0.62 10.11
N VAL A 591 20.17 -0.20 9.90
CA VAL A 591 19.40 -0.39 8.66
C VAL A 591 18.75 0.93 8.24
N GLY A 592 18.32 1.03 6.98
CA GLY A 592 17.64 2.23 6.49
C GLY A 592 18.57 3.43 6.28
N GLN A 593 19.78 3.18 5.75
CA GLN A 593 20.75 4.25 5.46
C GLN A 593 20.80 4.61 3.97
N ALA A 594 19.68 5.05 3.41
CA ALA A 594 19.59 5.37 1.97
C ALA A 594 20.53 6.51 1.52
N TYR A 595 20.98 7.36 2.44
CA TYR A 595 21.77 8.58 2.14
C TYR A 595 23.28 8.37 2.31
N VAL A 596 23.73 7.14 2.54
CA VAL A 596 25.16 6.80 2.69
C VAL A 596 25.99 7.11 1.45
N ASN A 597 25.38 7.06 0.27
CA ASN A 597 26.03 7.37 -1.01
C ASN A 597 25.86 8.83 -1.43
N LEU A 598 25.33 9.69 -0.55
CA LEU A 598 25.21 11.11 -0.83
C LEU A 598 26.62 11.70 -1.04
N ASP A 599 26.82 12.37 -2.17
CA ASP A 599 28.02 13.16 -2.46
C ASP A 599 27.58 14.39 -3.28
N THR A 600 27.44 15.53 -2.60
CA THR A 600 26.95 16.75 -3.23
C THR A 600 27.52 18.00 -2.55
N THR A 601 27.31 19.15 -3.20
CA THR A 601 27.60 20.47 -2.63
C THR A 601 26.31 21.27 -2.61
N VAL A 602 25.93 21.77 -1.44
CA VAL A 602 24.78 22.66 -1.28
C VAL A 602 25.15 24.06 -1.73
N GLY A 603 24.47 24.52 -2.78
CA GLY A 603 24.64 25.85 -3.38
C GLY A 603 23.53 26.85 -3.04
N ALA A 604 22.36 26.38 -2.59
CA ALA A 604 21.22 27.24 -2.25
C ALA A 604 20.31 26.62 -1.17
N SER A 605 19.58 27.49 -0.46
CA SER A 605 18.49 27.08 0.43
C SER A 605 17.35 26.45 -0.38
N GLY A 606 16.79 25.35 0.11
CA GLY A 606 15.76 24.57 -0.61
C GLY A 606 16.33 23.47 -1.52
N GLN A 607 17.65 23.27 -1.55
CA GLN A 607 18.27 22.21 -2.36
C GLN A 607 17.92 20.83 -1.80
N ALA A 608 17.29 19.99 -2.63
CA ALA A 608 17.08 18.59 -2.32
C ALA A 608 18.41 17.84 -2.25
N LEU A 609 18.59 17.03 -1.21
CA LEU A 609 19.80 16.21 -1.02
C LEU A 609 19.61 14.78 -1.57
N GLY A 610 18.37 14.30 -1.70
CA GLY A 610 18.10 12.96 -2.21
C GLY A 610 16.62 12.72 -2.49
N GLY A 611 16.34 11.81 -3.43
CA GLY A 611 14.98 11.44 -3.85
C GLY A 611 14.45 10.14 -3.23
N VAL A 612 15.29 9.39 -2.51
CA VAL A 612 14.94 8.08 -1.96
C VAL A 612 14.48 8.23 -0.51
N GLY A 613 13.33 7.64 -0.17
CA GLY A 613 12.88 7.52 1.23
C GLY A 613 13.57 6.34 1.92
N THR A 614 13.63 6.35 3.24
CA THR A 614 14.22 5.28 4.03
C THR A 614 13.42 4.99 5.28
N VAL A 615 13.38 3.72 5.67
CA VAL A 615 12.61 3.24 6.82
C VAL A 615 13.55 3.05 8.00
N ILE A 616 13.29 3.78 9.07
CA ILE A 616 14.05 3.76 10.32
C ILE A 616 13.23 3.01 11.38
N PRO A 617 13.79 1.99 12.06
CA PRO A 617 13.09 1.27 13.11
C PRO A 617 12.62 2.19 14.24
N LEU A 618 11.44 1.89 14.77
CA LEU A 618 10.92 2.45 16.01
C LEU A 618 11.53 1.69 17.19
N ASN A 619 12.10 2.42 18.16
CA ASN A 619 12.74 1.83 19.34
C ASN A 619 11.93 2.13 20.61
N LEU A 620 11.98 3.37 21.09
CA LEU A 620 11.30 3.85 22.30
C LEU A 620 9.88 4.35 22.01
N GLY A 621 9.51 4.54 20.74
CA GLY A 621 8.22 5.07 20.31
C GLY A 621 8.25 6.56 19.99
N PRO A 622 7.18 7.12 19.40
CA PRO A 622 7.20 8.48 18.81
C PRO A 622 7.55 9.61 19.78
N ASP A 623 7.17 9.48 21.04
CA ASP A 623 7.44 10.48 22.10
C ASP A 623 8.83 10.28 22.75
N GLY A 624 9.42 9.10 22.57
CA GLY A 624 10.67 8.67 23.20
C GLY A 624 11.86 8.73 22.26
N ASP A 625 11.68 8.34 21.00
CA ASP A 625 12.74 8.25 20.01
C ASP A 625 13.28 9.63 19.63
N GLU A 626 14.59 9.79 19.80
CA GLU A 626 15.35 10.95 19.41
C GLU A 626 16.20 10.62 18.17
N PHE A 627 16.08 11.44 17.14
CA PHE A 627 16.79 11.29 15.88
C PHE A 627 17.92 12.32 15.79
N PHE A 628 18.96 11.97 15.06
CA PHE A 628 20.04 12.89 14.68
C PHE A 628 20.64 12.47 13.34
N LEU A 629 21.41 13.35 12.71
CA LEU A 629 22.14 13.05 11.48
C LEU A 629 23.63 13.00 11.76
N THR A 630 24.33 12.13 11.03
CA THR A 630 25.79 12.04 11.03
C THR A 630 26.32 12.16 9.61
N PHE A 631 27.52 12.73 9.45
CA PHE A 631 28.12 12.98 8.14
C PHE A 631 29.56 12.51 8.10
N GLU A 632 30.00 11.97 6.96
CA GLU A 632 31.43 11.81 6.68
C GLU A 632 32.07 13.14 6.29
N VAL A 633 31.36 13.97 5.54
CA VAL A 633 31.76 15.36 5.24
C VAL A 633 30.57 16.27 5.40
N LEU A 634 30.75 17.37 6.14
CA LEU A 634 29.79 18.47 6.22
C LEU A 634 30.55 19.79 6.35
N GLY A 635 30.48 20.63 5.32
CA GLY A 635 31.25 21.87 5.27
C GLY A 635 32.76 21.56 5.32
N ASN A 636 33.43 22.07 6.35
CA ASN A 636 34.86 21.85 6.58
C ASN A 636 35.15 20.67 7.54
N HIS A 637 34.12 20.02 8.07
CA HIS A 637 34.27 18.89 8.99
C HIS A 637 34.37 17.58 8.22
N THR A 638 35.23 16.68 8.69
CA THR A 638 35.40 15.33 8.13
C THR A 638 35.48 14.28 9.24
N ASP A 639 34.84 13.14 9.02
CA ASP A 639 34.86 11.95 9.88
C ASP A 639 35.23 10.74 9.00
N VAL A 640 36.51 10.37 8.99
CA VAL A 640 37.02 9.31 8.10
C VAL A 640 36.46 7.96 8.54
N ARG A 641 35.61 7.37 7.69
CA ARG A 641 35.03 6.05 7.94
C ARG A 641 35.80 4.97 7.22
N THR A 642 36.01 3.85 7.90
CA THR A 642 36.48 2.61 7.27
C THR A 642 35.27 1.72 7.09
N GLU A 643 34.70 1.69 5.88
CA GLU A 643 33.63 0.75 5.57
C GLU A 643 34.17 -0.68 5.76
N PRO A 644 33.44 -1.57 6.46
CA PRO A 644 33.82 -2.96 6.56
C PRO A 644 34.02 -3.52 5.16
N ALA A 645 35.17 -4.15 4.91
CA ALA A 645 35.43 -4.78 3.63
C ALA A 645 34.26 -5.72 3.29
N VAL A 646 33.68 -5.56 2.10
CA VAL A 646 32.62 -6.45 1.60
C VAL A 646 33.14 -7.87 1.76
N LEU A 647 32.50 -8.63 2.65
CA LEU A 647 32.79 -10.06 2.78
C LEU A 647 32.48 -10.65 1.41
N VAL A 648 33.51 -11.13 0.73
CA VAL A 648 33.35 -11.89 -0.51
C VAL A 648 32.39 -13.02 -0.17
N PRO A 649 31.23 -13.12 -0.86
CA PRO A 649 30.31 -14.21 -0.61
C PRO A 649 31.10 -15.52 -0.69
N PRO A 650 30.93 -16.46 0.26
CA PRO A 650 31.45 -17.79 0.07
C PRO A 650 30.92 -18.29 -1.30
N PRO A 651 31.73 -19.05 -2.06
CA PRO A 651 31.24 -19.67 -3.27
C PRO A 651 29.92 -20.39 -2.95
N PRO A 652 28.91 -20.31 -3.84
CA PRO A 652 27.63 -20.95 -3.60
C PRO A 652 27.87 -22.41 -3.22
N PRO A 653 27.17 -22.92 -2.19
CA PRO A 653 27.29 -24.33 -1.84
C PRO A 653 26.98 -25.17 -3.07
N ASP A 654 27.75 -26.24 -3.27
CA ASP A 654 27.45 -27.22 -4.31
C ASP A 654 25.99 -27.63 -4.17
N GLY A 655 25.25 -27.58 -5.27
CA GLY A 655 23.87 -28.05 -5.31
C GLY A 655 23.80 -29.52 -4.89
N PRO A 656 22.61 -30.03 -4.50
CA PRO A 656 22.46 -31.46 -4.25
C PRO A 656 22.95 -32.25 -5.47
N PRO A 657 23.72 -33.34 -5.28
CA PRO A 657 24.25 -34.14 -6.37
C PRO A 657 23.09 -34.55 -7.29
N GLN A 658 23.19 -34.19 -8.56
CA GLN A 658 22.23 -34.60 -9.57
C GLN A 658 22.60 -36.00 -10.06
N PRO A 659 21.62 -36.85 -10.40
CA PRO A 659 21.90 -38.14 -11.01
C PRO A 659 22.67 -37.97 -12.34
N ASP A 660 23.74 -38.74 -12.53
CA ASP A 660 24.48 -38.80 -13.80
C ASP A 660 23.66 -39.43 -14.94
N ILE A 661 22.49 -40.01 -14.62
CA ILE A 661 21.59 -40.72 -15.54
C ILE A 661 20.21 -40.05 -15.48
N GLY A 662 19.67 -39.66 -16.64
CA GLY A 662 18.38 -39.01 -16.78
C GLY A 662 17.37 -39.82 -17.61
N VAL A 663 16.16 -39.28 -17.73
CA VAL A 663 15.14 -39.75 -18.69
C VAL A 663 14.79 -38.60 -19.62
N ARG A 664 14.60 -38.91 -20.90
CA ARG A 664 14.14 -37.93 -21.90
C ARG A 664 12.81 -37.32 -21.46
N VAL A 665 12.65 -36.01 -21.64
CA VAL A 665 11.37 -35.34 -21.35
C VAL A 665 10.36 -35.53 -22.49
N PHE A 666 9.11 -35.17 -22.24
CA PHE A 666 7.98 -35.40 -23.15
C PHE A 666 8.25 -34.99 -24.62
N ASP A 667 8.87 -33.83 -24.86
CA ASP A 667 9.15 -33.34 -26.22
C ASP A 667 10.32 -34.12 -26.86
N GLU A 668 11.31 -34.53 -26.06
CA GLU A 668 12.46 -35.33 -26.52
C GLU A 668 12.07 -36.76 -26.85
N ILE A 669 11.18 -37.37 -26.06
CA ILE A 669 10.59 -38.68 -26.35
C ILE A 669 9.89 -38.62 -27.72
N ASN A 670 9.03 -37.62 -27.93
CA ASN A 670 8.28 -37.46 -29.17
C ASN A 670 9.22 -37.23 -30.38
N ALA A 671 10.23 -36.37 -30.22
CA ALA A 671 11.22 -36.10 -31.25
C ALA A 671 12.08 -37.34 -31.58
N THR A 672 12.50 -38.09 -30.55
CA THR A 672 13.31 -39.30 -30.71
C THR A 672 12.52 -40.40 -31.41
N MET A 673 11.27 -40.63 -31.03
CA MET A 673 10.41 -41.61 -31.68
C MET A 673 10.16 -41.28 -33.16
N ALA A 674 9.96 -39.99 -33.48
CA ALA A 674 9.86 -39.52 -34.87
C ALA A 674 11.15 -39.78 -35.66
N GLN A 675 12.30 -39.47 -35.06
CA GLN A 675 13.60 -39.64 -35.70
C GLN A 675 13.92 -41.12 -35.95
N VAL A 676 13.67 -41.99 -34.97
CA VAL A 676 13.93 -43.42 -35.07
C VAL A 676 13.08 -44.03 -36.19
N THR A 677 11.76 -43.79 -36.14
CA THR A 677 10.78 -44.41 -37.06
C THR A 677 10.71 -43.75 -38.43
N GLY A 678 11.08 -42.48 -38.54
CA GLY A 678 10.85 -41.66 -39.74
C GLY A 678 9.40 -41.19 -39.91
N VAL A 679 8.53 -41.45 -38.92
CA VAL A 679 7.15 -40.95 -38.89
C VAL A 679 7.14 -39.49 -38.40
N SER A 680 6.38 -38.63 -39.08
CA SER A 680 6.24 -37.22 -38.67
C SER A 680 5.53 -37.08 -37.33
N THR A 681 5.99 -36.17 -36.47
CA THR A 681 5.25 -35.76 -35.25
C THR A 681 3.90 -35.12 -35.57
N GLN A 682 3.65 -34.76 -36.84
CA GLN A 682 2.37 -34.25 -37.35
C GLN A 682 1.49 -35.33 -37.97
N ASP A 683 1.88 -36.60 -37.93
CA ASP A 683 0.97 -37.69 -38.26
C ASP A 683 -0.29 -37.58 -37.35
N PRO A 684 -1.52 -37.62 -37.91
CA PRO A 684 -2.72 -37.34 -37.14
C PRO A 684 -2.90 -38.24 -35.91
N GLY A 685 -2.55 -39.53 -36.01
CA GLY A 685 -2.70 -40.49 -34.93
C GLY A 685 -1.66 -40.27 -33.83
N VAL A 686 -0.40 -40.06 -34.23
CA VAL A 686 0.70 -39.70 -33.33
C VAL A 686 0.41 -38.39 -32.59
N LYS A 687 0.00 -37.35 -33.31
CA LYS A 687 -0.27 -36.03 -32.74
C LYS A 687 -1.42 -36.06 -31.74
N ALA A 688 -2.49 -36.78 -32.06
CA ALA A 688 -3.62 -36.96 -31.16
C ALA A 688 -3.20 -37.68 -29.87
N THR A 689 -2.51 -38.83 -30.02
CA THR A 689 -2.02 -39.62 -28.89
C THR A 689 -1.08 -38.80 -28.01
N TYR A 690 -0.07 -38.15 -28.60
CA TYR A 690 0.88 -37.29 -27.89
C TYR A 690 0.18 -36.19 -27.10
N THR A 691 -0.81 -35.52 -27.69
CA THR A 691 -1.57 -34.46 -27.02
C THR A 691 -2.31 -34.99 -25.78
N THR A 692 -2.89 -36.19 -25.87
CA THR A 692 -3.59 -36.84 -24.75
C THR A 692 -2.64 -37.24 -23.63
N ILE A 693 -1.47 -37.79 -23.96
CA ILE A 693 -0.56 -38.37 -22.96
C ILE A 693 0.54 -37.42 -22.49
N LYS A 694 0.65 -36.21 -23.04
CA LYS A 694 1.77 -35.29 -22.75
C LYS A 694 1.98 -35.07 -21.24
N GLN A 695 0.90 -34.93 -20.49
CA GLN A 695 0.93 -34.77 -19.02
C GLN A 695 1.33 -36.05 -18.27
N GLN A 696 1.26 -37.20 -18.93
CA GLN A 696 1.67 -38.50 -18.41
C GLN A 696 3.13 -38.82 -18.74
N LEU A 697 3.88 -37.94 -19.43
CA LEU A 697 5.29 -38.14 -19.78
C LEU A 697 6.23 -37.34 -18.85
N PRO A 698 7.52 -37.70 -18.73
CA PRO A 698 8.46 -36.99 -17.87
C PRO A 698 8.62 -35.51 -18.27
N ALA A 699 8.67 -34.62 -17.28
CA ALA A 699 8.84 -33.18 -17.49
C ALA A 699 10.22 -32.65 -17.05
N VAL A 700 11.02 -33.50 -16.41
CA VAL A 700 12.38 -33.21 -15.95
C VAL A 700 13.30 -34.37 -16.30
N GLU A 701 14.56 -34.07 -16.60
CA GLU A 701 15.57 -35.06 -17.00
C GLU A 701 16.19 -35.79 -15.80
N SER A 702 15.35 -36.23 -14.86
CA SER A 702 15.81 -36.93 -13.65
C SER A 702 15.20 -38.33 -13.56
N ILE A 703 16.07 -39.33 -13.37
CA ILE A 703 15.66 -40.71 -13.17
C ILE A 703 14.82 -40.88 -11.88
N GLU A 704 15.04 -40.05 -10.87
CA GLU A 704 14.29 -40.08 -9.60
C GLU A 704 12.83 -39.63 -9.79
N GLY A 705 12.56 -38.84 -10.83
CA GLY A 705 11.22 -38.39 -11.21
C GLY A 705 10.43 -39.41 -12.03
N PHE A 706 10.99 -40.59 -12.33
CA PHE A 706 10.34 -41.54 -13.21
C PHE A 706 9.21 -42.34 -12.51
N LEU A 707 7.97 -42.14 -12.96
CA LEU A 707 6.78 -42.78 -12.42
C LEU A 707 6.22 -43.88 -13.32
N SER A 708 5.44 -44.81 -12.76
CA SER A 708 4.76 -45.86 -13.53
C SER A 708 3.81 -45.32 -14.61
N ALA A 709 3.24 -44.13 -14.40
CA ALA A 709 2.42 -43.43 -15.41
C ALA A 709 3.21 -43.12 -16.69
N HIS A 710 4.50 -42.81 -16.57
CA HIS A 710 5.37 -42.54 -17.71
C HIS A 710 5.60 -43.77 -18.57
N GLN A 711 5.71 -44.96 -17.97
CA GLN A 711 5.82 -46.22 -18.73
C GLN A 711 4.59 -46.43 -19.63
N VAL A 712 3.40 -46.17 -19.10
CA VAL A 712 2.15 -46.33 -19.85
C VAL A 712 2.06 -45.29 -20.98
N GLY A 713 2.37 -44.03 -20.70
CA GLY A 713 2.39 -42.98 -21.71
C GLY A 713 3.39 -43.28 -22.84
N VAL A 714 4.63 -43.64 -22.49
CA VAL A 714 5.68 -44.00 -23.46
C VAL A 714 5.24 -45.18 -24.33
N ALA A 715 4.64 -46.22 -23.73
CA ALA A 715 4.15 -47.38 -24.48
C ALA A 715 3.03 -47.01 -25.46
N GLN A 716 2.08 -46.16 -25.06
CA GLN A 716 0.99 -45.70 -25.93
C GLN A 716 1.54 -44.93 -27.14
N LEU A 717 2.50 -44.04 -26.91
CA LEU A 717 3.13 -43.28 -28.00
C LEU A 717 3.95 -44.19 -28.92
N ALA A 718 4.71 -45.12 -28.35
CA ALA A 718 5.50 -46.08 -29.10
C ALA A 718 4.63 -46.97 -30.00
N ILE A 719 3.49 -47.45 -29.48
CA ILE A 719 2.50 -48.21 -30.26
C ILE A 719 2.02 -47.40 -31.45
N GLU A 720 1.68 -46.13 -31.25
CA GLU A 720 1.12 -45.31 -32.32
C GLU A 720 2.16 -44.95 -33.40
N TYR A 721 3.39 -44.64 -33.00
CA TYR A 721 4.50 -44.48 -33.93
C TYR A 721 4.75 -45.75 -34.76
N CYS A 722 4.70 -46.92 -34.13
CA CYS A 722 4.90 -48.20 -34.81
C CYS A 722 3.70 -48.60 -35.70
N ASN A 723 2.47 -48.20 -35.34
CA ASN A 723 1.30 -48.33 -36.21
C ASN A 723 1.52 -47.55 -37.50
N ALA A 724 1.79 -46.24 -37.38
CA ALA A 724 2.01 -45.36 -38.52
C ALA A 724 3.19 -45.81 -39.40
N LEU A 725 4.26 -46.32 -38.78
CA LEU A 725 5.40 -46.90 -39.49
C LEU A 725 5.01 -48.13 -40.32
N VAL A 726 4.35 -49.12 -39.72
CA VAL A 726 4.08 -50.42 -40.36
C VAL A 726 2.91 -50.37 -41.34
N ASP A 727 1.95 -49.47 -41.13
CA ASP A 727 0.81 -49.30 -42.04
C ASP A 727 1.18 -48.53 -43.31
N SER A 728 2.24 -47.72 -43.26
CA SER A 728 2.80 -47.04 -44.43
C SER A 728 3.72 -47.96 -45.23
N THR A 729 3.36 -48.24 -46.48
CA THR A 729 4.18 -49.09 -47.37
C THR A 729 5.55 -48.49 -47.66
N SER A 730 5.65 -47.15 -47.74
CA SER A 730 6.92 -46.46 -47.96
C SER A 730 7.81 -46.47 -46.72
N LEU A 731 7.26 -46.18 -45.55
CA LEU A 731 8.04 -46.14 -44.31
C LEU A 731 8.48 -47.54 -43.89
N ARG A 732 7.59 -48.54 -43.94
CA ARG A 732 7.94 -49.91 -43.55
C ARG A 732 8.98 -50.56 -44.47
N SER A 733 8.95 -50.27 -45.77
CA SER A 733 9.96 -50.80 -46.71
C SER A 733 11.32 -50.13 -46.53
N ALA A 734 11.34 -48.86 -46.11
CA ALA A 734 12.55 -48.13 -45.75
C ALA A 734 13.14 -48.55 -44.39
N PHE A 735 12.29 -48.92 -43.43
CA PHE A 735 12.71 -49.32 -42.09
C PHE A 735 13.08 -50.81 -42.00
N PHE A 736 12.33 -51.68 -42.67
CA PHE A 736 12.53 -53.14 -42.67
C PHE A 736 12.89 -53.66 -44.09
N PRO A 737 14.09 -53.35 -44.59
CA PRO A 737 14.46 -53.71 -45.95
C PRO A 737 14.54 -55.24 -46.11
N GLY A 738 13.84 -55.75 -47.13
CA GLY A 738 13.85 -57.18 -47.47
C GLY A 738 12.83 -58.05 -46.72
N PHE A 739 12.13 -57.53 -45.71
CA PHE A 739 11.08 -58.28 -45.01
C PHE A 739 9.77 -58.37 -45.82
N ASN A 740 9.24 -59.58 -45.98
CA ASN A 740 8.03 -59.81 -46.78
C ASN A 740 6.75 -59.82 -45.92
N PHE A 741 6.12 -58.65 -45.80
CA PHE A 741 4.85 -58.47 -45.07
C PHE A 741 3.65 -59.22 -45.67
N ALA A 742 3.73 -59.74 -46.90
CA ALA A 742 2.63 -60.44 -47.56
C ALA A 742 2.56 -61.94 -47.18
N LEU A 743 3.59 -62.48 -46.54
CA LEU A 743 3.61 -63.87 -46.09
C LEU A 743 2.80 -64.04 -44.79
N PRO A 744 2.13 -65.21 -44.61
CA PRO A 744 1.54 -65.55 -43.33
C PRO A 744 2.62 -65.65 -42.25
N ALA A 745 2.27 -65.38 -41.00
CA ALA A 745 3.23 -65.32 -39.90
C ALA A 745 4.04 -66.61 -39.71
N SER A 746 3.47 -67.77 -40.06
CA SER A 746 4.16 -69.07 -40.02
C SER A 746 5.29 -69.23 -41.05
N GLN A 747 5.34 -68.37 -42.07
CA GLN A 747 6.41 -68.33 -43.07
C GLN A 747 7.26 -67.07 -42.92
N ALA A 748 6.66 -65.94 -42.52
CA ALA A 748 7.38 -64.67 -42.39
C ALA A 748 8.43 -64.66 -41.26
N PHE A 749 8.34 -65.59 -40.30
CA PHE A 749 9.23 -65.65 -39.12
C PHE A 749 9.77 -67.08 -38.86
N ASP A 750 9.82 -67.94 -39.89
CA ASP A 750 10.17 -69.37 -39.75
C ASP A 750 11.66 -69.59 -39.49
N THR A 751 12.51 -68.76 -40.12
CA THR A 751 13.96 -68.85 -39.98
C THR A 751 14.55 -67.68 -39.19
N ALA A 752 15.74 -67.90 -38.61
CA ALA A 752 16.49 -66.83 -37.93
C ALA A 752 16.79 -65.64 -38.88
N GLY A 753 17.11 -65.91 -40.14
CA GLY A 753 17.40 -64.87 -41.14
C GLY A 753 16.19 -64.00 -41.46
N GLU A 754 14.98 -64.55 -41.51
CA GLU A 754 13.74 -63.78 -41.73
C GLU A 754 13.39 -62.92 -40.52
N ARG A 755 13.64 -63.42 -39.30
CA ARG A 755 13.44 -62.63 -38.07
C ARG A 755 14.45 -61.50 -37.95
N ASP A 756 15.70 -61.73 -38.32
CA ASP A 756 16.77 -60.74 -38.30
C ASP A 756 16.46 -59.54 -39.22
N GLN A 757 15.70 -59.72 -40.29
CA GLN A 757 15.21 -58.62 -41.14
C GLN A 757 14.31 -57.61 -40.40
N VAL A 758 13.74 -58.00 -39.26
CA VAL A 758 12.95 -57.10 -38.40
C VAL A 758 13.74 -56.71 -37.15
N LEU A 759 14.44 -57.65 -36.53
CA LEU A 759 15.14 -57.44 -35.27
C LEU A 759 16.37 -56.52 -35.42
N ASP A 760 17.18 -56.70 -36.46
CA ASP A 760 18.41 -55.93 -36.62
C ASP A 760 18.15 -54.43 -36.87
N PRO A 761 17.20 -54.03 -37.76
CA PRO A 761 16.87 -52.62 -37.92
C PRO A 761 16.33 -51.97 -36.64
N LEU A 762 15.53 -52.69 -35.84
CA LEU A 762 15.00 -52.17 -34.57
C LEU A 762 16.11 -51.90 -33.57
N VAL A 763 16.99 -52.89 -33.37
CA VAL A 763 18.11 -52.78 -32.43
C VAL A 763 19.07 -51.67 -32.88
N ALA A 764 19.43 -51.62 -34.16
CA ALA A 764 20.34 -50.63 -34.70
C ALA A 764 19.84 -49.20 -34.53
N ARG A 765 18.54 -48.95 -34.80
CA ARG A 765 17.99 -47.59 -34.75
C ARG A 765 17.57 -47.13 -33.34
N VAL A 766 17.11 -48.04 -32.48
CA VAL A 766 16.67 -47.68 -31.12
C VAL A 766 17.86 -47.55 -30.17
N LEU A 767 18.83 -48.46 -30.22
CA LEU A 767 19.97 -48.44 -29.29
C LEU A 767 21.14 -47.58 -29.77
N ASN A 768 21.10 -47.08 -31.01
CA ASN A 768 22.17 -46.31 -31.65
C ASN A 768 23.56 -46.91 -31.34
N THR A 769 23.81 -48.10 -31.87
CA THR A 769 24.99 -48.92 -31.57
C THR A 769 26.30 -48.13 -31.68
N SER A 770 27.23 -48.30 -30.74
CA SER A 770 28.58 -47.67 -30.62
C SER A 770 28.70 -46.52 -29.60
N LEU A 771 27.86 -46.50 -28.56
CA LEU A 771 28.02 -45.58 -27.43
C LEU A 771 28.94 -46.16 -26.35
N ALA A 772 29.68 -45.28 -25.64
CA ALA A 772 30.60 -45.69 -24.57
C ALA A 772 29.88 -46.37 -23.38
N THR A 773 28.61 -46.03 -23.17
CA THR A 773 27.69 -46.60 -22.17
C THR A 773 26.29 -46.68 -22.78
N GLN A 774 25.69 -47.86 -22.81
CA GLN A 774 24.32 -48.07 -23.32
C GLN A 774 23.64 -49.26 -22.60
N PRO A 775 22.30 -49.29 -22.50
CA PRO A 775 21.55 -50.46 -22.00
C PRO A 775 21.89 -51.73 -22.80
N SER A 776 21.81 -52.89 -22.13
CA SER A 776 22.40 -54.16 -22.58
C SER A 776 21.96 -54.63 -23.99
N VAL A 777 22.84 -55.40 -24.62
CA VAL A 777 22.66 -56.08 -25.92
C VAL A 777 21.59 -57.19 -25.94
N GLU A 778 20.81 -57.34 -24.86
CA GLU A 778 19.80 -58.40 -24.72
C GLU A 778 18.47 -58.08 -25.41
N MET A 779 18.25 -56.83 -25.88
CA MET A 779 17.03 -56.42 -26.58
C MET A 779 16.67 -57.34 -27.75
N LYS A 780 17.67 -57.77 -28.54
CA LYS A 780 17.43 -58.66 -29.68
C LYS A 780 16.82 -60.00 -29.26
N ALA A 781 17.32 -60.58 -28.17
CA ALA A 781 16.82 -61.85 -27.64
C ALA A 781 15.40 -61.71 -27.09
N GLU A 782 15.11 -60.64 -26.36
CA GLU A 782 13.76 -60.39 -25.81
C GLU A 782 12.71 -60.12 -26.90
N LEU A 783 13.08 -59.36 -27.94
CA LEU A 783 12.22 -59.17 -29.10
C LEU A 783 11.99 -60.49 -29.87
N ASN A 784 13.01 -61.34 -30.00
CA ASN A 784 12.85 -62.66 -30.60
C ASN A 784 11.89 -63.56 -29.78
N ASN A 785 12.03 -63.56 -28.45
CA ASN A 785 11.11 -64.27 -27.55
C ASN A 785 9.68 -63.71 -27.61
N LEU A 786 9.52 -62.40 -27.84
CA LEU A 786 8.22 -61.79 -28.10
C LEU A 786 7.63 -62.29 -29.42
N MET A 787 8.41 -62.33 -30.50
CA MET A 787 7.96 -62.89 -31.78
C MET A 787 7.48 -64.33 -31.62
N ASP A 788 8.23 -65.19 -30.91
CA ASP A 788 7.81 -66.58 -30.63
C ASP A 788 6.43 -66.66 -29.98
N ARG A 789 6.20 -65.83 -28.95
CA ARG A 789 4.92 -65.78 -28.24
C ARG A 789 3.78 -65.30 -29.15
N LEU A 790 4.04 -64.31 -30.01
CA LEU A 790 3.03 -63.75 -30.90
C LEU A 790 2.75 -64.63 -32.12
N THR A 791 3.66 -65.53 -32.48
CA THR A 791 3.50 -66.50 -33.57
C THR A 791 3.07 -67.90 -33.11
N ALA A 792 2.84 -68.11 -31.80
CA ALA A 792 2.43 -69.39 -31.20
C ALA A 792 1.02 -69.89 -31.61
N CYS A 793 0.45 -69.36 -32.70
CA CYS A 793 -0.77 -69.85 -33.35
C CYS A 793 -0.50 -70.83 -34.51
N GLY A 794 0.75 -70.99 -34.96
CA GLY A 794 1.07 -71.89 -36.08
C GLY A 794 0.29 -71.52 -37.35
N GLY A 795 -0.32 -72.49 -38.02
CA GLY A 795 -1.12 -72.24 -39.24
C GLY A 795 -2.47 -71.54 -39.03
N SER A 796 -2.92 -71.33 -37.78
CA SER A 796 -4.22 -70.70 -37.46
C SER A 796 -4.13 -69.21 -37.14
N CYS A 797 -2.97 -68.59 -37.34
CA CYS A 797 -2.80 -67.16 -37.18
C CYS A 797 -3.72 -66.38 -38.13
N ALA A 798 -4.28 -65.27 -37.64
CA ALA A 798 -5.06 -64.33 -38.46
C ALA A 798 -4.23 -63.80 -39.65
N ALA A 799 -4.89 -63.45 -40.75
CA ALA A 799 -4.22 -63.01 -41.99
C ALA A 799 -3.37 -61.74 -41.81
N ASP A 800 -3.72 -60.90 -40.82
CA ASP A 800 -3.00 -59.68 -40.44
C ASP A 800 -1.96 -59.91 -39.33
N ARG A 801 -1.68 -61.17 -38.94
CA ARG A 801 -0.76 -61.46 -37.84
C ARG A 801 0.65 -60.95 -38.10
N THR A 802 1.15 -61.06 -39.33
CA THR A 802 2.51 -60.61 -39.70
C THR A 802 2.76 -59.14 -39.36
N PRO A 803 1.96 -58.17 -39.85
CA PRO A 803 2.14 -56.77 -39.46
C PRO A 803 1.90 -56.52 -37.96
N VAL A 804 1.02 -57.27 -37.30
CA VAL A 804 0.80 -57.16 -35.85
C VAL A 804 2.05 -57.55 -35.05
N VAL A 805 2.75 -58.62 -35.44
CA VAL A 805 4.01 -59.03 -34.78
C VAL A 805 5.09 -57.97 -34.95
N VAL A 806 5.20 -57.37 -36.14
CA VAL A 806 6.17 -56.29 -36.39
C VAL A 806 5.83 -55.03 -35.59
N LYS A 807 4.55 -54.63 -35.55
CA LYS A 807 4.09 -53.48 -34.73
C LYS A 807 4.41 -53.67 -33.25
N ALA A 808 4.11 -54.85 -32.70
CA ALA A 808 4.37 -55.15 -31.29
C ALA A 808 5.88 -55.17 -30.98
N SER A 809 6.70 -55.75 -31.86
CA SER A 809 8.15 -55.78 -31.71
C SER A 809 8.75 -54.37 -31.80
N CYS A 810 8.26 -53.56 -32.74
CA CYS A 810 8.63 -52.15 -32.86
C CYS A 810 8.27 -51.36 -31.59
N ALA A 811 7.04 -51.50 -31.09
CA ALA A 811 6.58 -50.77 -29.92
C ALA A 811 7.35 -51.17 -28.65
N ALA A 812 7.68 -52.45 -28.50
CA ALA A 812 8.49 -52.95 -27.39
C ALA A 812 9.92 -52.39 -27.44
N ALA A 813 10.53 -52.30 -28.63
CA ALA A 813 11.85 -51.68 -28.79
C ALA A 813 11.77 -50.17 -28.51
N LEU A 814 10.84 -49.47 -29.14
CA LEU A 814 10.72 -48.02 -29.08
C LEU A 814 10.27 -47.52 -27.70
N GLY A 815 9.48 -48.30 -26.95
CA GLY A 815 9.08 -47.99 -25.58
C GLY A 815 10.07 -48.44 -24.50
N SER A 816 11.26 -48.92 -24.89
CA SER A 816 12.26 -49.45 -23.96
C SER A 816 13.12 -48.37 -23.29
N ALA A 817 13.88 -48.77 -22.28
CA ALA A 817 14.90 -47.93 -21.65
C ALA A 817 15.96 -47.42 -22.65
N GLY A 818 16.22 -48.16 -23.73
CA GLY A 818 17.14 -47.73 -24.79
C GLY A 818 16.74 -46.43 -25.49
N MET A 819 15.43 -46.19 -25.61
CA MET A 819 14.88 -44.94 -26.14
C MET A 819 14.69 -43.88 -25.05
N LEU A 820 14.44 -44.30 -23.81
CA LEU A 820 13.99 -43.39 -22.75
C LEU A 820 15.13 -42.80 -21.91
N VAL A 821 16.15 -43.58 -21.58
CA VAL A 821 17.24 -43.19 -20.66
C VAL A 821 18.34 -42.46 -21.43
N GLN A 822 18.93 -41.42 -20.82
CA GLN A 822 20.04 -40.65 -21.39
C GLN A 822 21.14 -40.36 -20.37
#